data_AF-A0A944AMJ0-F1
#
_entry.id   AF-A0A944AMJ0-F1
#
_cell.length_a   1.000
_cell.length_b   1.000
_cell.length_c   1.000
_cell.angle_alpha   90.00
_cell.angle_beta   90.00
_cell.angle_gamma   90.00
#
_symmetry.space_group_name_H-M   'P 1'
#
loop_
_entity.id
_entity.type
_entity.pdbx_description
1 polymer ?
#
loop_
_entity_poly.entity_id
_entity_poly.type
_entity_poly.pdbx_seq_one_letter_code
_entity_poly.pdbx_strand_id
1 'polypeptide(L)'
;MYCGKRRGLIALLMVFAMLMAFSPPQFTNAEVSERLYELTEERTANSKTYLLDNGQLQTVVYAGDVHYPTETSKYEEIDNSLIGCVTSRKSGQYSYRNKANRFKARFSSDVTQFPVLLEYRDYSIAMRPKDTTSATGTLYRDISAEYKEMVDYYIDASSSIVYPEAYTNIDLIYGVNDNGVKELIVIKAPVDRSEFEFELMLGNVTGVMEGDNICFNDSGGKTVFTIDELFAVDAAGGYTDDVSAALVTNQGLSSIKLRVSEDYLNDPQRQYPIIIDPSIMVTGATKTADAFVQEETPDTNYKMHPELFIGHSPVYGVQRSYIKFTLPTNISASSVSNVVMRLKLCIGQSTAMRAYRVTSSWTSGNITWNNKPNYASGGSYLPNDDNAPWYELDVTTVTRQHLAGTYANYGFVLISQHESAPSSSVSFYSSDAPSPNKPELVITYVGNYGGRGFDASHTGSNCMGYALDYNMNIDADEIDLIVRYMRGKTIEEIEAYVLQKELAWISANAGGRGFAASSRTASIEGIQYKLVTRCHFVDRQFDIAGNSRNFNGVFDFAGVSILFPTEFDEDFDYHWWYQCSDGYWAERAGYEGTIKKHNVTNPEVESLWWPGYFGYLNQDMLSPYNVPGEFRDIRGSYMYYRINLKGVLSV
;
A
#
# COMPACT_ATOMS: atom_id res chain seq x y z
N MET A 1 -4.13 66.93 -50.68
CA MET A 1 -3.26 65.90 -51.28
C MET A 1 -2.55 65.16 -50.16
N TYR A 2 -2.68 63.82 -50.16
CA TYR A 2 -1.84 62.81 -49.49
C TYR A 2 -1.65 62.95 -47.96
N CYS A 3 -2.43 62.26 -47.11
CA CYS A 3 -2.58 60.81 -46.95
C CYS A 3 -1.27 60.11 -46.53
N GLY A 4 -1.20 59.72 -45.25
CA GLY A 4 -0.18 58.81 -44.72
C GLY A 4 0.53 59.31 -43.46
N LYS A 5 -0.13 59.25 -42.27
CA LYS A 5 0.52 59.16 -40.94
C LYS A 5 -0.48 59.07 -39.75
N ARG A 6 -1.53 58.24 -39.87
CA ARG A 6 -2.42 57.89 -38.75
C ARG A 6 -2.79 56.39 -38.72
N ARG A 7 -1.80 55.51 -38.94
CA ARG A 7 -1.95 54.05 -38.74
C ARG A 7 -0.83 53.41 -37.90
N GLY A 8 0.10 54.20 -37.34
CA GLY A 8 1.24 53.69 -36.56
C GLY A 8 1.13 53.76 -35.03
N LEU A 9 0.13 54.45 -34.46
CA LEU A 9 0.07 54.68 -33.01
C LEU A 9 -1.05 53.88 -32.29
N ILE A 10 -2.02 53.33 -33.03
CA ILE A 10 -3.08 52.49 -32.44
C ILE A 10 -2.69 51.00 -32.45
N ALA A 11 -1.78 50.59 -33.34
CA ALA A 11 -1.23 49.23 -33.35
C ALA A 11 -0.18 48.99 -32.24
N LEU A 12 0.49 50.03 -31.73
CA LEU A 12 1.49 49.89 -30.66
C LEU A 12 0.85 49.84 -29.26
N LEU A 13 -0.32 50.44 -29.07
CA LEU A 13 -1.08 50.40 -27.81
C LEU A 13 -1.96 49.15 -27.66
N MET A 14 -2.30 48.45 -28.75
CA MET A 14 -2.98 47.14 -28.69
C MET A 14 -2.01 45.96 -28.54
N VAL A 15 -0.71 46.12 -28.83
CA VAL A 15 0.29 45.07 -28.60
C VAL A 15 0.86 45.12 -27.18
N PHE A 16 0.85 46.28 -26.51
CA PHE A 16 1.25 46.38 -25.10
C PHE A 16 0.13 46.01 -24.11
N ALA A 17 -1.13 45.94 -24.55
CA ALA A 17 -2.27 45.46 -23.75
C ALA A 17 -2.53 43.93 -23.89
N MET A 18 -1.79 43.23 -24.76
CA MET A 18 -1.81 41.76 -24.88
C MET A 18 -0.61 41.08 -24.23
N LEU A 19 0.25 41.83 -23.52
CA LEU A 19 1.44 41.33 -22.84
C LEU A 19 1.40 41.48 -21.30
N MET A 20 0.25 41.83 -20.73
CA MET A 20 0.03 41.84 -19.27
C MET A 20 -1.33 41.25 -18.92
N ALA A 21 -1.44 39.92 -18.99
CA ALA A 21 -2.37 39.12 -18.19
C ALA A 21 -2.07 37.61 -18.38
N PHE A 22 -0.82 37.20 -18.28
CA PHE A 22 -0.52 35.89 -17.70
C PHE A 22 0.05 36.18 -16.32
N SER A 23 -0.82 36.61 -15.41
CA SER A 23 -0.61 36.21 -14.03
C SER A 23 -0.49 34.68 -14.08
N PRO A 24 0.54 34.06 -13.49
CA PRO A 24 0.45 32.63 -13.22
C PRO A 24 -0.91 32.39 -12.54
N PRO A 25 -1.60 31.26 -12.80
CA PRO A 25 -2.82 30.97 -12.05
C PRO A 25 -2.48 31.20 -10.58
N GLN A 26 -3.13 32.19 -9.97
CA GLN A 26 -3.15 32.27 -8.53
C GLN A 26 -3.81 30.96 -8.14
N PHE A 27 -3.00 30.03 -7.64
CA PHE A 27 -3.51 28.86 -6.95
C PHE A 27 -4.30 29.43 -5.78
N THR A 28 -5.61 29.53 -5.95
CA THR A 28 -6.52 29.41 -4.83
C THR A 28 -6.06 28.17 -4.09
N ASN A 29 -5.79 28.26 -2.78
CA ASN A 29 -5.66 27.08 -1.93
C ASN A 29 -6.88 26.21 -2.20
N ALA A 30 -6.75 25.24 -3.12
CA ALA A 30 -7.72 24.19 -3.24
C ALA A 30 -7.64 23.49 -1.90
N GLU A 31 -8.76 23.44 -1.18
CA GLU A 31 -8.84 22.69 0.06
C GLU A 31 -8.27 21.30 -0.21
N VAL A 32 -7.20 20.95 0.50
CA VAL A 32 -6.57 19.64 0.39
C VAL A 32 -7.58 18.66 0.97
N SER A 33 -8.22 17.89 0.10
CA SER A 33 -9.20 16.89 0.51
C SER A 33 -8.62 15.93 1.54
N GLU A 34 -9.35 15.73 2.63
CA GLU A 34 -8.93 14.90 3.74
C GLU A 34 -9.13 13.41 3.43
N ARG A 35 -8.22 12.57 3.93
CA ARG A 35 -8.37 11.11 3.88
C ARG A 35 -9.40 10.70 4.92
N LEU A 36 -10.50 10.08 4.49
CA LEU A 36 -11.53 9.55 5.40
C LEU A 36 -11.04 8.25 6.06
N TYR A 37 -10.67 7.27 5.24
CA TYR A 37 -10.14 5.98 5.71
C TYR A 37 -9.38 5.26 4.58
N GLU A 38 -8.61 4.24 4.97
CA GLU A 38 -7.87 3.37 4.05
C GLU A 38 -8.76 2.24 3.51
N LEU A 39 -8.67 1.98 2.21
CA LEU A 39 -9.24 0.83 1.52
C LEU A 39 -8.25 -0.33 1.59
N THR A 40 -8.28 -1.07 2.70
CA THR A 40 -7.31 -2.16 2.95
C THR A 40 -7.37 -3.29 1.92
N GLU A 41 -8.50 -3.43 1.23
CA GLU A 41 -8.73 -4.36 0.11
C GLU A 41 -7.97 -3.96 -1.16
N GLU A 42 -7.62 -2.69 -1.32
CA GLU A 42 -6.85 -2.15 -2.45
C GLU A 42 -5.33 -2.10 -2.15
N ARG A 43 -4.90 -2.71 -1.04
CA ARG A 43 -3.48 -2.84 -0.70
C ARG A 43 -2.76 -3.66 -1.76
N THR A 44 -1.59 -3.19 -2.14
CA THR A 44 -0.61 -3.99 -2.86
C THR A 44 0.64 -4.12 -2.00
N ALA A 45 1.66 -4.85 -2.46
CA ALA A 45 2.92 -4.97 -1.73
C ALA A 45 3.52 -3.59 -1.36
N ASN A 46 3.35 -2.58 -2.22
CA ASN A 46 3.97 -1.27 -2.07
C ASN A 46 2.99 -0.08 -2.19
N SER A 47 1.70 -0.27 -1.95
CA SER A 47 0.74 0.85 -2.00
C SER A 47 -0.39 0.76 -1.00
N LYS A 48 -0.88 1.93 -0.59
CA LYS A 48 -2.11 2.14 0.20
C LYS A 48 -3.05 3.04 -0.58
N THR A 49 -4.35 2.74 -0.55
CA THR A 49 -5.39 3.55 -1.21
C THR A 49 -6.35 4.09 -0.18
N TYR A 50 -6.71 5.36 -0.28
CA TYR A 50 -7.59 6.07 0.64
C TYR A 50 -8.78 6.64 -0.11
N LEU A 51 -9.95 6.62 0.53
CA LEU A 51 -11.10 7.41 0.10
C LEU A 51 -10.95 8.84 0.65
N LEU A 52 -11.10 9.83 -0.22
CA LEU A 52 -11.09 11.25 0.14
C LEU A 52 -12.52 11.76 0.39
N ASP A 53 -12.63 12.83 1.19
CA ASP A 53 -13.89 13.52 1.49
C ASP A 53 -14.71 13.90 0.24
N ASN A 54 -14.03 14.29 -0.83
CA ASN A 54 -14.60 14.70 -2.10
C ASN A 54 -15.03 13.52 -3.01
N GLY A 55 -14.86 12.28 -2.55
CA GLY A 55 -15.18 11.04 -3.27
C GLY A 55 -14.14 10.58 -4.28
N GLN A 56 -12.98 11.25 -4.38
CA GLN A 56 -11.82 10.75 -5.11
C GLN A 56 -11.08 9.67 -4.30
N LEU A 57 -10.29 8.87 -5.00
CA LEU A 57 -9.33 7.96 -4.39
C LEU A 57 -7.94 8.58 -4.42
N GLN A 58 -7.15 8.30 -3.40
CA GLN A 58 -5.75 8.65 -3.34
C GLN A 58 -4.93 7.39 -3.07
N THR A 59 -4.11 6.97 -4.03
CA THR A 59 -3.18 5.85 -3.87
C THR A 59 -1.78 6.39 -3.64
N VAL A 60 -1.17 6.03 -2.52
CA VAL A 60 0.24 6.28 -2.20
C VAL A 60 1.05 5.06 -2.62
N VAL A 61 1.98 5.25 -3.56
CA VAL A 61 2.94 4.23 -4.00
C VAL A 61 4.27 4.49 -3.31
N TYR A 62 4.75 3.50 -2.56
CA TYR A 62 5.99 3.56 -1.78
C TYR A 62 7.17 2.98 -2.57
N ALA A 63 8.38 3.43 -2.24
CA ALA A 63 9.60 2.96 -2.91
C ALA A 63 9.97 1.49 -2.62
N GLY A 64 9.52 0.98 -1.47
CA GLY A 64 9.71 -0.39 -1.03
C GLY A 64 8.39 -1.09 -0.70
N ASP A 65 8.46 -2.38 -0.41
CA ASP A 65 7.29 -3.12 0.07
C ASP A 65 6.91 -2.55 1.46
N VAL A 66 5.65 -2.17 1.63
CA VAL A 66 5.05 -1.78 2.93
C VAL A 66 4.08 -2.83 3.44
N HIS A 67 3.71 -3.79 2.59
CA HIS A 67 2.89 -4.93 2.95
C HIS A 67 3.49 -6.25 2.47
N TYR A 68 3.17 -7.33 3.17
CA TYR A 68 3.45 -8.69 2.71
C TYR A 68 2.16 -9.47 2.42
N PRO A 69 2.18 -10.38 1.42
CA PRO A 69 1.02 -11.21 1.12
C PRO A 69 0.82 -12.30 2.18
N THR A 70 -0.42 -12.50 2.60
CA THR A 70 -0.87 -13.60 3.45
C THR A 70 -1.25 -14.82 2.61
N GLU A 71 -1.46 -15.97 3.26
CA GLU A 71 -1.91 -17.21 2.60
C GLU A 71 -3.24 -17.03 1.83
N THR A 72 -4.07 -16.08 2.25
CA THR A 72 -5.37 -15.77 1.62
C THR A 72 -5.27 -14.77 0.45
N SER A 73 -4.05 -14.42 0.00
CA SER A 73 -3.80 -13.38 -1.01
C SER A 73 -4.24 -11.96 -0.60
N LYS A 74 -4.44 -11.72 0.70
CA LYS A 74 -4.59 -10.37 1.30
C LYS A 74 -3.23 -9.82 1.72
N TYR A 75 -3.12 -8.50 1.88
CA TYR A 75 -1.88 -7.81 2.28
C TYR A 75 -1.95 -7.32 3.74
N GLU A 76 -0.90 -7.62 4.52
CA GLU A 76 -0.70 -7.14 5.90
C GLU A 76 0.51 -6.20 5.99
N GLU A 77 0.48 -5.26 6.94
CA GLU A 77 1.57 -4.29 7.17
C GLU A 77 2.88 -4.98 7.52
N ILE A 78 3.98 -4.52 6.91
CA ILE A 78 5.33 -4.87 7.35
C ILE A 78 5.65 -4.11 8.63
N ASP A 79 6.08 -4.83 9.66
CA ASP A 79 6.60 -4.30 10.92
C ASP A 79 7.89 -5.05 11.24
N ASN A 80 9.02 -4.42 10.91
CA ASN A 80 10.34 -5.02 11.13
C ASN A 80 10.91 -4.78 12.52
N SER A 81 10.17 -4.16 13.43
CA SER A 81 10.65 -3.92 14.79
C SER A 81 11.07 -5.25 15.47
N LEU A 82 12.23 -5.24 16.13
CA LEU A 82 12.72 -6.43 16.81
C LEU A 82 11.97 -6.64 18.12
N ILE A 83 11.34 -7.81 18.21
CA ILE A 83 10.64 -8.33 19.39
C ILE A 83 11.37 -9.53 19.98
N GLY A 84 11.21 -9.73 21.29
CA GLY A 84 11.76 -10.88 21.98
C GLY A 84 11.18 -12.20 21.48
N CYS A 85 12.00 -13.25 21.42
CA CYS A 85 11.56 -14.61 21.16
C CYS A 85 12.45 -15.62 21.90
N VAL A 86 11.99 -16.86 22.01
CA VAL A 86 12.80 -17.99 22.49
C VAL A 86 12.63 -19.11 21.49
N THR A 87 13.66 -19.38 20.69
CA THR A 87 13.59 -20.40 19.64
C THR A 87 14.97 -21.00 19.41
N SER A 88 15.06 -22.33 19.35
CA SER A 88 16.27 -23.05 18.97
C SER A 88 16.12 -23.62 17.56
N ARG A 89 16.98 -23.22 16.62
CA ARG A 89 17.01 -23.72 15.22
C ARG A 89 18.44 -23.64 14.68
N LYS A 90 18.81 -24.52 13.74
CA LYS A 90 20.09 -24.46 13.01
C LYS A 90 21.31 -24.21 13.93
N SER A 91 21.35 -24.89 15.07
CA SER A 91 22.42 -24.76 16.08
C SER A 91 22.55 -23.37 16.75
N GLY A 92 21.56 -22.48 16.58
CA GLY A 92 21.45 -21.20 17.26
C GLY A 92 20.32 -21.14 18.28
N GLN A 93 20.51 -20.32 19.32
CA GLN A 93 19.49 -19.92 20.30
C GLN A 93 19.11 -18.46 20.07
N TYR A 94 17.92 -18.22 19.53
CA TYR A 94 17.48 -16.89 19.10
C TYR A 94 16.67 -16.18 20.17
N SER A 95 17.08 -14.94 20.45
CA SER A 95 16.51 -14.05 21.48
C SER A 95 15.61 -12.97 20.86
N TYR A 96 15.80 -12.65 19.59
CA TYR A 96 15.02 -11.63 18.87
C TYR A 96 14.59 -12.10 17.49
N ARG A 97 13.50 -11.52 17.00
CA ARG A 97 13.06 -11.64 15.60
C ARG A 97 12.33 -10.37 15.14
N ASN A 98 12.22 -10.17 13.84
CA ASN A 98 11.30 -9.18 13.28
C ASN A 98 9.83 -9.54 13.60
N LYS A 99 8.97 -8.54 13.77
CA LYS A 99 7.59 -8.70 14.21
C LYS A 99 6.66 -9.25 13.13
N ALA A 100 6.65 -8.66 11.94
CA ALA A 100 5.78 -9.03 10.82
C ALA A 100 6.43 -8.70 9.45
N ASN A 101 6.69 -9.72 8.64
CA ASN A 101 7.14 -9.59 7.25
C ASN A 101 6.93 -10.96 6.55
N ARG A 102 7.07 -11.02 5.22
CA ARG A 102 7.05 -12.27 4.41
C ARG A 102 8.15 -13.25 4.77
N PHE A 103 9.20 -12.79 5.44
CA PHE A 103 10.33 -13.57 5.93
C PHE A 103 10.51 -13.36 7.44
N LYS A 104 11.25 -14.27 8.07
CA LYS A 104 11.64 -14.16 9.49
C LYS A 104 13.16 -14.02 9.58
N ALA A 105 13.62 -12.89 10.09
CA ALA A 105 14.99 -12.70 10.52
C ALA A 105 15.06 -12.93 12.04
N ARG A 106 16.05 -13.68 12.49
CA ARG A 106 16.26 -14.01 13.89
C ARG A 106 17.68 -13.72 14.32
N PHE A 107 17.81 -13.24 15.55
CA PHE A 107 19.08 -12.82 16.12
C PHE A 107 19.35 -13.52 17.45
N SER A 108 20.50 -14.18 17.56
CA SER A 108 21.01 -14.73 18.82
C SER A 108 21.74 -13.65 19.60
N SER A 109 21.73 -13.73 20.93
CA SER A 109 22.63 -12.94 21.74
C SER A 109 24.07 -13.47 21.73
N ASP A 110 24.35 -14.67 21.21
CA ASP A 110 25.69 -15.26 21.19
C ASP A 110 26.26 -15.26 19.76
N VAL A 111 27.27 -14.40 19.52
CA VAL A 111 27.91 -14.26 18.21
C VAL A 111 28.64 -15.54 17.76
N THR A 112 29.01 -16.42 18.70
CA THR A 112 29.79 -17.64 18.42
C THR A 112 28.93 -18.81 17.95
N GLN A 113 27.61 -18.70 18.00
CA GLN A 113 26.66 -19.63 17.36
C GLN A 113 26.35 -19.16 15.93
N PHE A 114 25.20 -19.51 15.34
CA PHE A 114 24.70 -18.84 14.14
C PHE A 114 23.85 -17.63 14.56
N PRO A 115 24.44 -16.44 14.82
CA PRO A 115 23.74 -15.29 15.35
C PRO A 115 22.62 -14.82 14.45
N VAL A 116 22.74 -15.00 13.14
CA VAL A 116 21.73 -14.55 12.18
C VAL A 116 21.12 -15.73 11.47
N LEU A 117 19.80 -15.76 11.41
CA LEU A 117 19.03 -16.70 10.61
C LEU A 117 17.93 -15.97 9.86
N LEU A 118 18.00 -16.04 8.52
CA LEU A 118 16.98 -15.58 7.61
C LEU A 118 16.17 -16.78 7.09
N GLU A 119 14.86 -16.74 7.27
CA GLU A 119 13.91 -17.78 6.85
C GLU A 119 12.89 -17.18 5.88
N TYR A 120 12.73 -17.77 4.70
CA TYR A 120 11.69 -17.41 3.74
C TYR A 120 11.05 -18.67 3.19
N ARG A 121 9.76 -18.88 3.48
CA ARG A 121 9.05 -20.15 3.20
C ARG A 121 9.80 -21.33 3.85
N ASP A 122 10.19 -22.33 3.07
CA ASP A 122 10.98 -23.48 3.47
C ASP A 122 12.49 -23.29 3.26
N TYR A 123 12.92 -22.13 2.75
CA TYR A 123 14.30 -21.77 2.53
C TYR A 123 14.91 -21.05 3.73
N SER A 124 16.21 -21.25 3.96
CA SER A 124 16.92 -20.54 5.05
C SER A 124 18.40 -20.34 4.78
N ILE A 125 18.94 -19.23 5.29
CA ILE A 125 20.37 -18.97 5.42
C ILE A 125 20.65 -18.60 6.88
N ALA A 126 21.48 -19.38 7.56
CA ALA A 126 22.06 -18.99 8.85
C ALA A 126 23.53 -18.60 8.66
N MET A 127 23.97 -17.54 9.33
CA MET A 127 25.34 -17.01 9.22
C MET A 127 26.00 -16.88 10.57
N ARG A 128 27.31 -17.20 10.61
CA ARG A 128 28.19 -16.94 11.74
C ARG A 128 29.50 -16.28 11.26
N PRO A 129 29.91 -15.14 11.84
CA PRO A 129 31.25 -14.61 11.64
C PRO A 129 32.32 -15.52 12.26
N LYS A 130 33.44 -15.74 11.57
CA LYS A 130 34.54 -16.62 12.00
C LYS A 130 35.62 -15.83 12.74
N ASP A 131 36.32 -16.47 13.68
CA ASP A 131 37.42 -15.88 14.46
C ASP A 131 37.00 -14.64 15.27
N THR A 132 35.75 -14.64 15.76
CA THR A 132 35.20 -13.55 16.59
C THR A 132 35.72 -13.63 18.01
N THR A 133 35.67 -12.49 18.71
CA THR A 133 35.63 -12.51 20.16
C THR A 133 34.26 -13.02 20.63
N SER A 134 34.13 -13.47 21.88
CA SER A 134 32.81 -13.76 22.45
C SER A 134 32.07 -12.44 22.73
N ALA A 135 31.31 -11.95 21.75
CA ALA A 135 30.47 -10.75 21.87
C ALA A 135 28.98 -11.10 22.08
N THR A 136 28.30 -10.25 22.87
CA THR A 136 26.87 -10.41 23.16
C THR A 136 26.02 -9.47 22.29
N GLY A 137 25.10 -10.04 21.53
CA GLY A 137 24.14 -9.29 20.73
C GLY A 137 23.20 -8.46 21.61
N THR A 138 23.16 -7.15 21.36
CA THR A 138 22.33 -6.16 22.08
C THR A 138 21.48 -5.38 21.07
N LEU A 139 20.26 -5.02 21.43
CA LEU A 139 19.42 -4.19 20.57
C LEU A 139 20.12 -2.85 20.29
N TYR A 140 20.19 -2.47 19.01
CA TYR A 140 20.95 -1.28 18.60
C TYR A 140 20.37 0.03 19.18
N ARG A 141 19.05 0.09 19.37
CA ARG A 141 18.38 1.20 20.07
C ARG A 141 18.84 1.40 21.53
N ASP A 142 19.41 0.39 22.15
CA ASP A 142 19.80 0.41 23.57
C ASP A 142 21.28 0.76 23.77
N ILE A 143 22.06 0.93 22.69
CA ILE A 143 23.47 1.29 22.77
C ILE A 143 23.70 2.79 22.53
N SER A 144 24.75 3.31 23.18
CA SER A 144 25.35 4.60 22.88
C SER A 144 26.73 4.37 22.26
N ALA A 145 26.95 4.89 21.06
CA ALA A 145 28.23 4.80 20.35
C ALA A 145 28.48 6.09 19.55
N GLU A 146 29.75 6.46 19.38
CA GLU A 146 30.13 7.69 18.65
C GLU A 146 29.79 7.60 17.15
N TYR A 147 29.82 6.40 16.56
CA TYR A 147 29.49 6.17 15.15
C TYR A 147 27.98 6.24 14.83
N LYS A 148 27.12 6.34 15.84
CA LYS A 148 25.68 6.12 15.70
C LYS A 148 25.03 7.09 14.72
N GLU A 149 25.46 8.35 14.71
CA GLU A 149 24.98 9.37 13.77
C GLU A 149 25.20 8.97 12.30
N MET A 150 26.35 8.39 11.98
CA MET A 150 26.66 7.91 10.63
C MET A 150 25.91 6.61 10.30
N VAL A 151 25.78 5.70 11.26
CA VAL A 151 25.15 4.38 11.05
C VAL A 151 23.61 4.48 10.96
N ASP A 152 22.98 5.41 11.67
CA ASP A 152 21.54 5.67 11.61
C ASP A 152 21.08 6.08 10.20
N TYR A 153 22.02 6.43 9.32
CA TYR A 153 21.78 6.69 7.92
C TYR A 153 21.44 5.43 7.10
N TYR A 154 21.94 4.27 7.54
CA TYR A 154 21.86 3.01 6.81
C TYR A 154 20.87 2.02 7.42
N ILE A 155 20.46 2.20 8.67
CA ILE A 155 19.61 1.26 9.41
C ILE A 155 18.55 1.96 10.27
N ASP A 156 17.45 1.26 10.55
CA ASP A 156 16.45 1.67 11.54
C ASP A 156 16.75 1.02 12.90
N ALA A 157 16.94 1.84 13.93
CA ALA A 157 17.29 1.38 15.27
C ALA A 157 16.25 0.46 15.93
N SER A 158 14.97 0.58 15.57
CA SER A 158 13.90 -0.28 16.06
C SER A 158 13.98 -1.71 15.52
N SER A 159 14.61 -1.88 14.36
CA SER A 159 14.73 -3.14 13.60
C SER A 159 16.14 -3.74 13.61
N SER A 160 17.03 -3.23 14.46
CA SER A 160 18.46 -3.56 14.41
C SER A 160 19.04 -4.11 15.71
N ILE A 161 20.03 -4.99 15.58
CA ILE A 161 20.85 -5.55 16.66
C ILE A 161 22.33 -5.29 16.37
N VAL A 162 23.15 -5.12 17.41
CA VAL A 162 24.59 -4.91 17.34
C VAL A 162 25.34 -5.94 18.17
N TYR A 163 26.46 -6.42 17.65
CA TYR A 163 27.45 -7.25 18.32
C TYR A 163 28.71 -6.41 18.51
N PRO A 164 28.82 -5.68 19.64
CA PRO A 164 29.93 -4.79 19.89
C PRO A 164 31.22 -5.58 20.09
N GLU A 165 32.33 -5.07 19.55
CA GLU A 165 33.65 -5.70 19.62
C GLU A 165 33.66 -7.16 19.14
N ALA A 166 32.78 -7.52 18.19
CA ALA A 166 32.77 -8.85 17.56
C ALA A 166 34.16 -9.21 17.02
N TYR A 167 34.91 -8.20 16.57
CA TYR A 167 36.38 -8.23 16.54
C TYR A 167 36.92 -6.98 17.24
N THR A 168 38.20 -6.98 17.60
CA THR A 168 38.84 -5.80 18.21
C THR A 168 38.65 -4.56 17.32
N ASN A 169 38.05 -3.52 17.88
CA ASN A 169 37.66 -2.26 17.20
C ASN A 169 36.63 -2.41 16.08
N ILE A 170 35.93 -3.55 15.97
CA ILE A 170 34.95 -3.80 14.92
C ILE A 170 33.63 -4.29 15.51
N ASP A 171 32.56 -3.57 15.21
CA ASP A 171 31.19 -3.97 15.56
C ASP A 171 30.51 -4.59 14.33
N LEU A 172 29.67 -5.60 14.55
CA LEU A 172 28.76 -6.13 13.52
C LEU A 172 27.34 -5.68 13.86
N ILE A 173 26.66 -5.04 12.91
CA ILE A 173 25.30 -4.55 13.09
C ILE A 173 24.42 -5.24 12.05
N TYR A 174 23.26 -5.72 12.46
CA TYR A 174 22.28 -6.30 11.55
C TYR A 174 20.95 -5.58 11.68
N GLY A 175 20.43 -5.06 10.57
CA GLY A 175 19.14 -4.39 10.46
C GLY A 175 18.18 -5.15 9.55
N VAL A 176 16.89 -5.16 9.88
CA VAL A 176 15.87 -5.82 9.06
C VAL A 176 15.14 -4.81 8.19
N ASN A 177 15.27 -4.96 6.87
CA ASN A 177 14.59 -4.14 5.87
C ASN A 177 13.31 -4.82 5.35
N ASP A 178 12.56 -4.14 4.49
CA ASP A 178 11.35 -4.67 3.85
C ASP A 178 11.61 -5.97 3.07
N ASN A 179 12.82 -6.14 2.56
CA ASN A 179 13.20 -7.20 1.64
C ASN A 179 14.35 -8.10 2.09
N GLY A 180 14.96 -7.88 3.25
CA GLY A 180 16.14 -8.64 3.65
C GLY A 180 16.75 -8.23 4.98
N VAL A 181 17.97 -8.71 5.21
CA VAL A 181 18.81 -8.34 6.35
C VAL A 181 20.01 -7.59 5.83
N LYS A 182 20.19 -6.37 6.32
CA LYS A 182 21.35 -5.53 6.12
C LYS A 182 22.38 -5.84 7.20
N GLU A 183 23.62 -6.13 6.82
CA GLU A 183 24.75 -6.28 7.73
C GLU A 183 25.69 -5.10 7.52
N LEU A 184 26.15 -4.49 8.62
CA LEU A 184 27.16 -3.44 8.59
C LEU A 184 28.33 -3.89 9.44
N ILE A 185 29.52 -3.88 8.85
CA ILE A 185 30.79 -4.07 9.55
C ILE A 185 31.35 -2.68 9.83
N VAL A 186 31.36 -2.27 11.10
CA VAL A 186 31.77 -0.93 11.51
C VAL A 186 33.17 -1.01 12.12
N ILE A 187 34.17 -0.58 11.37
CA ILE A 187 35.56 -0.46 11.82
C ILE A 187 35.72 0.90 12.51
N LYS A 188 36.03 0.92 13.80
CA LYS A 188 36.01 2.14 14.64
C LYS A 188 37.38 2.81 14.77
N ALA A 189 38.45 2.09 14.45
CA ALA A 189 39.83 2.54 14.51
C ALA A 189 40.69 1.68 13.56
N PRO A 190 41.95 2.05 13.26
CA PRO A 190 42.83 1.23 12.43
C PRO A 190 42.93 -0.22 12.91
N VAL A 191 42.84 -1.16 11.97
CA VAL A 191 42.89 -2.61 12.20
C VAL A 191 43.80 -3.30 11.18
N ASP A 192 44.47 -4.37 11.60
CA ASP A 192 45.23 -5.27 10.73
C ASP A 192 44.31 -6.40 10.21
N ARG A 193 43.19 -6.00 9.61
CA ARG A 193 42.17 -6.92 9.06
C ARG A 193 41.47 -6.28 7.86
N SER A 194 41.66 -6.89 6.69
CA SER A 194 41.00 -6.55 5.43
C SER A 194 39.99 -7.60 4.97
N GLU A 195 39.90 -8.74 5.68
CA GLU A 195 39.05 -9.87 5.31
C GLU A 195 38.09 -10.29 6.45
N PHE A 196 36.87 -10.68 6.07
CA PHE A 196 35.84 -11.18 6.96
C PHE A 196 35.24 -12.47 6.39
N GLU A 197 35.25 -13.56 7.16
CA GLU A 197 34.67 -14.84 6.74
C GLU A 197 33.43 -15.17 7.56
N PHE A 198 32.35 -15.54 6.87
CA PHE A 198 31.07 -15.92 7.47
C PHE A 198 30.70 -17.34 7.07
N GLU A 199 30.65 -18.24 8.05
CA GLU A 199 30.20 -19.62 7.85
C GLU A 199 28.69 -19.66 7.63
N LEU A 200 28.25 -20.52 6.71
CA LEU A 200 26.85 -20.66 6.31
C LEU A 200 26.26 -22.02 6.71
N MET A 201 25.01 -21.98 7.18
CA MET A 201 24.12 -23.14 7.19
C MET A 201 22.92 -22.88 6.28
N LEU A 202 22.91 -23.55 5.13
CA LEU A 202 21.86 -23.42 4.12
C LEU A 202 20.71 -24.41 4.39
N GLY A 203 19.50 -24.03 3.96
CA GLY A 203 18.31 -24.88 3.97
C GLY A 203 17.55 -24.72 2.67
N ASN A 204 17.39 -25.82 1.94
CA ASN A 204 16.72 -25.89 0.63
C ASN A 204 17.25 -24.93 -0.46
N VAL A 205 18.44 -24.36 -0.27
CA VAL A 205 19.13 -23.52 -1.25
C VAL A 205 20.60 -23.91 -1.38
N THR A 206 21.20 -23.60 -2.53
CA THR A 206 22.63 -23.75 -2.81
C THR A 206 23.20 -22.42 -3.27
N GLY A 207 24.33 -22.01 -2.71
CA GLY A 207 25.02 -20.79 -3.12
C GLY A 207 25.81 -20.98 -4.42
N VAL A 208 25.78 -19.98 -5.29
CA VAL A 208 26.58 -19.89 -6.52
C VAL A 208 27.03 -18.44 -6.75
N MET A 209 28.16 -18.26 -7.42
CA MET A 209 28.56 -16.95 -7.94
C MET A 209 27.85 -16.70 -9.28
N GLU A 210 27.24 -15.54 -9.44
CA GLU A 210 26.65 -15.06 -10.70
C GLU A 210 27.17 -13.64 -11.00
N GLY A 211 28.26 -13.55 -11.78
CA GLY A 211 29.03 -12.30 -11.88
C GLY A 211 29.72 -12.00 -10.54
N ASP A 212 29.54 -10.78 -10.05
CA ASP A 212 30.07 -10.35 -8.74
C ASP A 212 29.09 -10.60 -7.58
N ASN A 213 27.89 -11.10 -7.87
CA ASN A 213 26.85 -11.37 -6.87
C ASN A 213 26.93 -12.82 -6.37
N ILE A 214 26.51 -13.03 -5.10
CA ILE A 214 26.28 -14.37 -4.55
C ILE A 214 24.78 -14.65 -4.60
N CYS A 215 24.38 -15.63 -5.40
CA CYS A 215 23.00 -16.09 -5.54
C CYS A 215 22.78 -17.39 -4.78
N PHE A 216 21.68 -17.50 -4.04
CA PHE A 216 21.25 -18.72 -3.36
C PHE A 216 20.01 -19.27 -4.04
N ASN A 217 20.21 -20.32 -4.82
CA ASN A 217 19.21 -20.88 -5.72
C ASN A 217 18.52 -22.09 -5.10
N ASP A 218 17.22 -22.23 -5.33
CA ASP A 218 16.48 -23.45 -4.98
C ASP A 218 16.87 -24.63 -5.88
N SER A 219 16.31 -25.82 -5.59
CA SER A 219 16.58 -27.03 -6.39
C SER A 219 16.13 -26.94 -7.86
N GLY A 220 15.26 -25.98 -8.19
CA GLY A 220 14.81 -25.68 -9.56
C GLY A 220 15.67 -24.64 -10.28
N GLY A 221 16.69 -24.10 -9.63
CA GLY A 221 17.58 -23.06 -10.17
C GLY A 221 17.03 -21.64 -10.05
N LYS A 222 15.94 -21.42 -9.30
CA LYS A 222 15.43 -20.07 -9.06
C LYS A 222 16.17 -19.43 -7.89
N THR A 223 16.69 -18.22 -8.07
CA THR A 223 17.31 -17.44 -7.00
C THR A 223 16.29 -17.03 -5.94
N VAL A 224 16.55 -17.40 -4.69
CA VAL A 224 15.71 -17.10 -3.52
C VAL A 224 16.31 -15.97 -2.69
N PHE A 225 17.63 -16.03 -2.45
CA PHE A 225 18.36 -14.96 -1.78
C PHE A 225 19.53 -14.50 -2.65
N THR A 226 19.92 -13.24 -2.50
CA THR A 226 21.07 -12.65 -3.20
C THR A 226 21.84 -11.76 -2.23
N ILE A 227 23.15 -11.77 -2.36
CA ILE A 227 24.02 -10.72 -1.82
C ILE A 227 24.50 -9.92 -3.01
N ASP A 228 24.08 -8.65 -3.05
CA ASP A 228 24.42 -7.69 -4.09
C ASP A 228 25.87 -7.19 -3.92
N GLU A 229 26.31 -6.34 -4.85
CA GLU A 229 27.58 -5.62 -4.79
C GLU A 229 27.83 -4.96 -3.42
N LEU A 230 29.09 -4.92 -3.01
CA LEU A 230 29.50 -4.43 -1.70
C LEU A 230 30.22 -3.10 -1.85
N PHE A 231 30.20 -2.29 -0.79
CA PHE A 231 30.97 -1.05 -0.75
C PHE A 231 31.48 -0.79 0.66
N ALA A 232 32.43 0.13 0.76
CA ALA A 232 32.88 0.71 2.01
C ALA A 232 32.87 2.23 1.94
N VAL A 233 32.55 2.87 3.06
CA VAL A 233 32.51 4.33 3.22
C VAL A 233 33.08 4.75 4.56
N ASP A 234 33.90 5.80 4.56
CA ASP A 234 34.50 6.37 5.77
C ASP A 234 33.69 7.56 6.32
N ALA A 235 34.03 8.06 7.51
CA ALA A 235 33.29 9.13 8.17
C ALA A 235 33.36 10.50 7.46
N ALA A 236 34.28 10.67 6.52
CA ALA A 236 34.36 11.87 5.67
C ALA A 236 33.61 11.68 4.33
N GLY A 237 32.98 10.52 4.10
CA GLY A 237 32.30 10.17 2.86
C GLY A 237 33.24 9.65 1.77
N GLY A 238 34.50 9.34 2.09
CA GLY A 238 35.38 8.62 1.17
C GLY A 238 34.76 7.25 0.87
N TYR A 239 34.62 6.90 -0.40
CA TYR A 239 33.88 5.73 -0.88
C TYR A 239 34.79 4.80 -1.68
N THR A 240 34.55 3.48 -1.58
CA THR A 240 35.12 2.48 -2.49
C THR A 240 34.13 1.35 -2.77
N ASP A 241 34.07 0.92 -4.02
CA ASP A 241 33.41 -0.31 -4.49
C ASP A 241 34.41 -1.46 -4.69
N ASP A 242 35.69 -1.26 -4.36
CA ASP A 242 36.72 -2.30 -4.30
C ASP A 242 36.54 -3.15 -3.02
N VAL A 243 35.36 -3.76 -2.92
CA VAL A 243 34.94 -4.71 -1.90
C VAL A 243 34.41 -5.94 -2.62
N SER A 244 35.09 -7.06 -2.44
CA SER A 244 34.75 -8.31 -3.13
C SER A 244 34.17 -9.34 -2.18
N ALA A 245 33.25 -10.16 -2.70
CA ALA A 245 32.70 -11.33 -2.03
C ALA A 245 33.08 -12.60 -2.79
N ALA A 246 33.48 -13.64 -2.07
CA ALA A 246 33.72 -14.96 -2.63
C ALA A 246 32.94 -16.01 -1.85
N LEU A 247 32.26 -16.90 -2.58
CA LEU A 247 31.68 -18.10 -2.00
C LEU A 247 32.75 -19.21 -1.95
N VAL A 248 33.08 -19.66 -0.75
CA VAL A 248 34.03 -20.76 -0.51
C VAL A 248 33.25 -22.00 -0.08
N THR A 249 33.50 -23.14 -0.72
CA THR A 249 32.86 -24.41 -0.33
C THR A 249 33.92 -25.47 -0.05
N ASN A 250 34.02 -25.90 1.21
CA ASN A 250 34.98 -26.91 1.66
C ASN A 250 34.25 -28.05 2.36
N GLN A 251 34.39 -29.27 1.84
CA GLN A 251 33.85 -30.51 2.45
C GLN A 251 32.35 -30.42 2.85
N GLY A 252 31.55 -29.68 2.08
CA GLY A 252 30.11 -29.50 2.32
C GLY A 252 29.74 -28.33 3.24
N LEU A 253 30.72 -27.60 3.79
CA LEU A 253 30.52 -26.34 4.49
C LEU A 253 30.74 -25.19 3.51
N SER A 254 29.80 -24.24 3.47
CA SER A 254 29.91 -23.03 2.67
C SER A 254 30.25 -21.86 3.57
N SER A 255 31.11 -20.95 3.12
CA SER A 255 31.37 -19.66 3.75
C SER A 255 31.40 -18.54 2.72
N ILE A 256 31.11 -17.33 3.16
CA ILE A 256 31.29 -16.11 2.38
C ILE A 256 32.55 -15.44 2.89
N LYS A 257 33.48 -15.13 2.00
CA LYS A 257 34.67 -14.36 2.30
C LYS A 257 34.55 -12.97 1.69
N LEU A 258 34.49 -11.95 2.52
CA LEU A 258 34.48 -10.55 2.14
C LEU A 258 35.90 -10.00 2.23
N ARG A 259 36.31 -9.18 1.26
CA ARG A 259 37.60 -8.50 1.27
C ARG A 259 37.43 -7.04 0.87
N VAL A 260 37.95 -6.14 1.70
CA VAL A 260 38.06 -4.70 1.42
C VAL A 260 39.49 -4.38 1.02
N SER A 261 39.66 -3.46 0.08
CA SER A 261 40.98 -2.98 -0.35
C SER A 261 41.87 -2.50 0.81
N GLU A 262 43.07 -3.07 0.93
CA GLU A 262 44.06 -2.65 1.93
C GLU A 262 44.57 -1.24 1.68
N ASP A 263 44.69 -0.85 0.40
CA ASP A 263 45.09 0.52 0.02
C ASP A 263 44.05 1.53 0.53
N TYR A 264 42.76 1.18 0.44
CA TYR A 264 41.68 1.99 1.00
C TYR A 264 41.75 2.07 2.53
N LEU A 265 41.89 0.94 3.22
CA LEU A 265 41.93 0.90 4.70
C LEU A 265 43.17 1.59 5.28
N ASN A 266 44.31 1.53 4.60
CA ASN A 266 45.59 2.09 5.05
C ASN A 266 45.85 3.52 4.57
N ASP A 267 44.95 4.11 3.78
CA ASP A 267 45.09 5.50 3.33
C ASP A 267 45.10 6.45 4.54
N PRO A 268 46.16 7.26 4.75
CA PRO A 268 46.26 8.20 5.87
C PRO A 268 45.14 9.25 5.94
N GLN A 269 44.35 9.43 4.88
CA GLN A 269 43.20 10.33 4.85
C GLN A 269 41.94 9.72 5.46
N ARG A 270 41.86 8.39 5.65
CA ARG A 270 40.65 7.72 6.16
C ARG A 270 40.21 8.31 7.50
N GLN A 271 38.92 8.61 7.60
CA GLN A 271 38.29 9.02 8.84
C GLN A 271 37.41 7.90 9.39
N TYR A 272 37.56 7.59 10.67
CA TYR A 272 36.78 6.51 11.29
C TYR A 272 35.47 7.04 11.87
N PRO A 273 34.39 6.23 11.88
CA PRO A 273 34.36 4.83 11.47
C PRO A 273 34.40 4.61 9.95
N ILE A 274 34.83 3.42 9.53
CA ILE A 274 34.61 2.89 8.18
C ILE A 274 33.48 1.87 8.26
N ILE A 275 32.45 2.02 7.42
CA ILE A 275 31.30 1.11 7.32
C ILE A 275 31.47 0.30 6.04
N ILE A 276 31.38 -1.03 6.16
CA ILE A 276 31.29 -1.96 5.03
C ILE A 276 29.88 -2.55 5.05
N ASP A 277 29.20 -2.55 3.91
CA ASP A 277 27.78 -2.94 3.81
C ASP A 277 27.58 -4.22 2.99
N PRO A 278 27.62 -5.41 3.61
CA PRO A 278 27.01 -6.61 3.05
C PRO A 278 25.52 -6.70 3.35
N SER A 279 24.72 -7.07 2.35
CA SER A 279 23.27 -7.22 2.52
C SER A 279 22.78 -8.54 1.91
N ILE A 280 21.89 -9.25 2.62
CA ILE A 280 21.23 -10.45 2.12
C ILE A 280 19.77 -10.10 1.81
N MET A 281 19.43 -10.16 0.53
CA MET A 281 18.14 -9.77 0.00
C MET A 281 17.33 -11.00 -0.36
N VAL A 282 16.02 -10.99 -0.07
CA VAL A 282 15.05 -11.92 -0.65
C VAL A 282 14.66 -11.41 -2.04
N THR A 283 14.90 -12.21 -3.09
CA THR A 283 14.75 -11.74 -4.48
C THR A 283 13.34 -11.28 -4.85
N GLY A 284 13.24 -10.41 -5.87
CA GLY A 284 11.97 -9.91 -6.43
C GLY A 284 11.33 -8.73 -5.68
N ALA A 285 12.09 -8.06 -4.81
CA ALA A 285 11.57 -7.10 -3.83
C ALA A 285 11.74 -5.61 -4.17
N THR A 286 12.59 -5.23 -5.12
CA THR A 286 12.81 -3.82 -5.45
C THR A 286 11.83 -3.35 -6.52
N LYS A 287 11.03 -2.32 -6.19
CA LYS A 287 9.96 -1.77 -7.04
C LYS A 287 10.20 -0.33 -7.49
N THR A 288 11.13 0.36 -6.84
CA THR A 288 11.67 1.65 -7.26
C THR A 288 13.11 1.48 -7.68
N ALA A 289 13.47 2.17 -8.76
CA ALA A 289 14.85 2.35 -9.15
C ALA A 289 15.20 3.82 -8.97
N ASP A 290 16.25 4.12 -8.23
CA ASP A 290 16.89 5.42 -8.16
C ASP A 290 18.41 5.32 -8.12
N ALA A 291 19.07 6.43 -8.47
CA ALA A 291 20.50 6.67 -8.35
C ALA A 291 20.77 8.14 -8.71
N PHE A 292 21.85 8.71 -8.21
CA PHE A 292 22.35 10.00 -8.69
C PHE A 292 23.62 9.85 -9.52
N VAL A 293 23.97 10.92 -10.22
CA VAL A 293 25.19 11.04 -11.03
C VAL A 293 25.88 12.35 -10.70
N GLN A 294 27.21 12.35 -10.74
CA GLN A 294 28.04 13.53 -10.45
C GLN A 294 29.06 13.76 -11.57
N GLU A 295 29.34 15.02 -11.88
CA GLU A 295 30.20 15.41 -13.00
C GLU A 295 31.68 15.05 -12.78
N GLU A 296 32.20 15.25 -11.56
CA GLU A 296 33.62 15.06 -11.25
C GLU A 296 34.00 13.58 -10.95
N THR A 297 33.01 12.70 -10.82
CA THR A 297 33.17 11.24 -10.67
C THR A 297 32.39 10.51 -11.77
N PRO A 298 32.76 10.72 -13.05
CA PRO A 298 31.82 10.51 -14.15
C PRO A 298 31.52 9.04 -14.49
N ASP A 299 32.37 8.12 -14.03
CA ASP A 299 32.24 6.67 -14.20
C ASP A 299 31.69 5.96 -12.96
N THR A 300 31.52 6.66 -11.84
CA THR A 300 31.05 6.07 -10.58
C THR A 300 29.54 5.85 -10.59
N ASN A 301 29.10 4.69 -10.11
CA ASN A 301 27.69 4.36 -9.88
C ASN A 301 27.33 4.53 -8.40
N TYR A 302 26.14 5.07 -8.13
CA TYR A 302 25.67 5.35 -6.76
C TYR A 302 24.35 4.62 -6.42
N LYS A 303 24.10 3.45 -7.01
CA LYS A 303 22.84 2.68 -6.90
C LYS A 303 22.29 2.59 -5.47
N MET A 304 23.14 2.34 -4.48
CA MET A 304 22.73 2.02 -3.11
C MET A 304 22.98 3.17 -2.12
N HIS A 305 23.36 4.33 -2.65
CA HIS A 305 23.60 5.48 -1.79
C HIS A 305 22.25 5.89 -1.17
N PRO A 306 22.16 6.05 0.17
CA PRO A 306 20.87 6.33 0.78
C PRO A 306 20.38 7.76 0.50
N GLU A 307 21.24 8.62 -0.08
CA GLU A 307 20.93 9.97 -0.57
C GLU A 307 20.86 10.05 -2.10
N LEU A 308 20.02 10.96 -2.59
CA LEU A 308 19.88 11.40 -3.97
C LEU A 308 20.27 12.88 -4.07
N PHE A 309 21.46 13.17 -4.61
CA PHE A 309 21.98 14.52 -4.73
C PHE A 309 21.50 15.25 -6.00
N ILE A 310 21.28 16.56 -5.85
CA ILE A 310 21.03 17.50 -6.95
C ILE A 310 21.82 18.80 -6.75
N GLY A 311 21.99 19.58 -7.83
CA GLY A 311 22.57 20.92 -7.75
C GLY A 311 24.05 20.92 -8.11
N HIS A 312 24.84 21.72 -7.41
CA HIS A 312 26.28 21.85 -7.67
C HIS A 312 27.07 21.76 -6.37
N SER A 313 28.02 20.83 -6.32
CA SER A 313 29.03 20.71 -5.28
C SER A 313 30.36 21.28 -5.77
N PRO A 314 31.08 22.09 -4.97
CA PRO A 314 32.43 22.53 -5.30
C PRO A 314 33.45 21.39 -5.50
N VAL A 315 33.15 20.21 -4.92
CA VAL A 315 34.02 19.02 -4.98
C VAL A 315 33.56 18.04 -6.06
N TYR A 316 32.24 17.90 -6.24
CA TYR A 316 31.65 16.87 -7.10
C TYR A 316 31.03 17.41 -8.41
N GLY A 317 31.13 18.72 -8.65
CA GLY A 317 30.57 19.39 -9.82
C GLY A 317 29.04 19.35 -9.83
N VAL A 318 28.44 19.29 -11.02
CA VAL A 318 26.98 19.18 -11.19
C VAL A 318 26.49 17.80 -10.77
N GLN A 319 25.36 17.77 -10.04
CA GLN A 319 24.74 16.56 -9.50
C GLN A 319 23.27 16.47 -9.94
N ARG A 320 22.82 15.28 -10.34
CA ARG A 320 21.42 15.02 -10.76
C ARG A 320 20.96 13.64 -10.28
N SER A 321 19.69 13.53 -9.92
CA SER A 321 19.10 12.28 -9.45
C SER A 321 18.08 11.73 -10.44
N TYR A 322 18.07 10.42 -10.65
CA TYR A 322 17.11 9.71 -11.48
C TYR A 322 16.24 8.83 -10.59
N ILE A 323 14.93 8.81 -10.80
CA ILE A 323 13.98 8.03 -10.01
C ILE A 323 12.85 7.48 -10.88
N LYS A 324 12.50 6.21 -10.69
CA LYS A 324 11.46 5.50 -11.43
C LYS A 324 10.64 4.63 -10.49
N PHE A 325 9.36 4.98 -10.37
CA PHE A 325 8.36 4.19 -9.65
C PHE A 325 7.72 3.15 -10.57
N THR A 326 7.45 1.96 -10.05
CA THR A 326 6.51 1.03 -10.67
C THR A 326 5.09 1.60 -10.52
N LEU A 327 4.41 1.85 -11.65
CA LEU A 327 3.07 2.43 -11.64
C LEU A 327 2.00 1.36 -11.42
N PRO A 328 0.92 1.67 -10.67
CA PRO A 328 -0.19 0.77 -10.46
C PRO A 328 -0.93 0.48 -11.78
N THR A 329 -1.32 -0.77 -12.00
CA THR A 329 -1.99 -1.21 -13.24
C THR A 329 -3.51 -1.06 -13.17
N ASN A 330 -4.08 -0.87 -11.98
CA ASN A 330 -5.52 -0.70 -11.75
C ASN A 330 -6.00 0.77 -11.89
N ILE A 331 -5.10 1.73 -12.14
CA ILE A 331 -5.44 3.15 -12.30
C ILE A 331 -5.40 3.54 -13.78
N SER A 332 -6.55 3.98 -14.33
CA SER A 332 -6.61 4.51 -15.69
C SER A 332 -6.05 5.92 -15.77
N ALA A 333 -5.27 6.22 -16.81
CA ALA A 333 -4.73 7.56 -17.05
C ALA A 333 -5.82 8.65 -17.14
N SER A 334 -7.03 8.30 -17.61
CA SER A 334 -8.14 9.25 -17.80
C SER A 334 -8.86 9.60 -16.50
N SER A 335 -8.71 8.81 -15.43
CA SER A 335 -9.33 9.11 -14.13
C SER A 335 -8.42 9.94 -13.22
N VAL A 336 -7.12 10.04 -13.53
CA VAL A 336 -6.13 10.75 -12.70
C VAL A 336 -6.35 12.26 -12.75
N SER A 337 -6.72 12.83 -11.60
CA SER A 337 -6.84 14.27 -11.41
C SER A 337 -5.47 14.88 -11.16
N ASN A 338 -4.69 14.32 -10.25
CA ASN A 338 -3.41 14.87 -9.80
C ASN A 338 -2.42 13.76 -9.39
N VAL A 339 -1.12 13.99 -9.59
CA VAL A 339 -0.04 13.13 -9.10
C VAL A 339 1.07 13.98 -8.50
N VAL A 340 1.44 13.69 -7.26
CA VAL A 340 2.52 14.34 -6.53
C VAL A 340 3.60 13.32 -6.20
N MET A 341 4.84 13.62 -6.58
CA MET A 341 6.01 12.89 -6.07
C MET A 341 6.48 13.58 -4.78
N ARG A 342 6.62 12.82 -3.69
CA ARG A 342 7.09 13.32 -2.39
C ARG A 342 8.51 12.82 -2.12
N LEU A 343 9.41 13.75 -1.81
CA LEU A 343 10.82 13.48 -1.52
C LEU A 343 11.20 14.15 -0.19
N LYS A 344 11.76 13.41 0.75
CA LYS A 344 12.16 13.99 2.03
C LYS A 344 13.57 14.58 1.93
N LEU A 345 13.73 15.84 2.30
CA LEU A 345 15.03 16.52 2.41
C LEU A 345 15.90 15.78 3.43
N CYS A 346 17.14 15.48 3.04
CA CYS A 346 18.14 14.81 3.88
C CYS A 346 19.18 15.83 4.36
N ILE A 347 19.96 16.42 3.44
CA ILE A 347 20.98 17.43 3.74
C ILE A 347 20.80 18.64 2.81
N GLY A 348 21.11 19.82 3.33
CA GLY A 348 21.15 21.07 2.57
C GLY A 348 20.00 22.02 2.92
N GLN A 349 19.98 23.15 2.23
CA GLN A 349 18.91 24.16 2.36
C GLN A 349 17.88 23.97 1.26
N SER A 350 16.69 24.52 1.46
CA SER A 350 15.62 24.44 0.48
C SER A 350 16.09 24.99 -0.89
N THR A 351 15.81 24.29 -2.00
CA THR A 351 16.22 24.68 -3.37
C THR A 351 15.11 24.48 -4.38
N ALA A 352 15.04 25.33 -5.40
CA ALA A 352 14.10 25.14 -6.49
C ALA A 352 14.53 23.93 -7.37
N MET A 353 13.65 22.94 -7.51
CA MET A 353 13.89 21.72 -8.28
C MET A 353 12.80 21.49 -9.32
N ARG A 354 13.14 20.79 -10.41
CA ARG A 354 12.19 20.33 -11.43
C ARG A 354 12.38 18.85 -11.72
N ALA A 355 11.27 18.16 -11.98
CA ALA A 355 11.26 16.77 -12.45
C ALA A 355 11.00 16.74 -13.97
N TYR A 356 11.88 16.11 -14.73
CA TYR A 356 11.76 15.96 -16.18
C TYR A 356 11.58 14.49 -16.57
N ARG A 357 10.75 14.23 -17.57
CA ARG A 357 10.55 12.87 -18.10
C ARG A 357 11.84 12.35 -18.76
N VAL A 358 12.31 11.19 -18.32
CA VAL A 358 13.46 10.49 -18.91
C VAL A 358 13.04 9.85 -20.24
N THR A 359 13.94 9.85 -21.22
CA THR A 359 13.61 9.46 -22.62
C THR A 359 14.12 8.09 -23.05
N SER A 360 15.00 7.44 -22.27
CA SER A 360 15.53 6.10 -22.55
C SER A 360 15.66 5.26 -21.29
N SER A 361 15.71 3.94 -21.46
CA SER A 361 15.86 2.97 -20.36
C SER A 361 17.14 3.20 -19.57
N TRP A 362 17.08 2.90 -18.27
CA TRP A 362 18.20 2.87 -17.35
C TRP A 362 17.87 1.96 -16.16
N THR A 363 18.92 1.53 -15.46
CA THR A 363 18.86 0.76 -14.20
C THR A 363 19.75 1.45 -13.17
N SER A 364 19.41 1.32 -11.89
CA SER A 364 20.20 1.92 -10.81
C SER A 364 21.65 1.47 -10.82
N GLY A 365 21.93 0.20 -11.12
CA GLY A 365 23.30 -0.36 -11.13
C GLY A 365 24.11 -0.16 -12.41
N ASN A 366 23.60 0.60 -13.39
CA ASN A 366 24.36 0.88 -14.62
C ASN A 366 24.44 2.36 -14.94
N ILE A 367 23.71 3.24 -14.25
CA ILE A 367 23.72 4.66 -14.55
C ILE A 367 24.95 5.36 -13.98
N THR A 368 25.65 6.13 -14.80
CA THR A 368 26.80 6.98 -14.47
C THR A 368 26.64 8.33 -15.15
N TRP A 369 27.47 9.32 -14.81
CA TRP A 369 27.42 10.61 -15.52
C TRP A 369 27.64 10.45 -17.02
N ASN A 370 28.57 9.57 -17.42
CA ASN A 370 28.93 9.35 -18.81
C ASN A 370 27.83 8.66 -19.63
N ASN A 371 26.98 7.84 -19.02
CA ASN A 371 25.95 7.07 -19.73
C ASN A 371 24.49 7.45 -19.37
N LYS A 372 24.29 8.48 -18.54
CA LYS A 372 22.96 8.95 -18.10
C LYS A 372 22.01 9.21 -19.29
N PRO A 373 20.73 8.83 -19.18
CA PRO A 373 19.76 9.04 -20.24
C PRO A 373 19.38 10.51 -20.40
N ASN A 374 18.97 10.89 -21.61
CA ASN A 374 18.44 12.24 -21.88
C ASN A 374 17.03 12.43 -21.28
N TYR A 375 16.61 13.68 -21.14
CA TYR A 375 15.29 14.07 -20.64
C TYR A 375 14.55 15.01 -21.59
N ALA A 376 13.22 15.01 -21.53
CA ALA A 376 12.37 15.86 -22.36
C ALA A 376 12.29 17.31 -21.84
N SER A 377 12.06 18.27 -22.73
CA SER A 377 11.73 19.65 -22.35
C SER A 377 10.35 19.75 -21.67
N GLY A 378 10.17 20.69 -20.74
CA GLY A 378 8.88 20.95 -20.09
C GLY A 378 8.69 20.24 -18.75
N GLY A 379 9.70 20.29 -17.89
CA GLY A 379 9.68 19.66 -16.56
C GLY A 379 8.62 20.23 -15.63
N SER A 380 8.10 19.36 -14.79
CA SER A 380 7.19 19.64 -13.69
C SER A 380 7.85 20.54 -12.65
N TYR A 381 7.10 21.53 -12.16
CA TYR A 381 7.56 22.51 -11.17
C TYR A 381 6.48 22.71 -10.11
N LEU A 382 6.86 22.61 -8.85
CA LEU A 382 6.15 23.24 -7.75
C LEU A 382 7.18 24.01 -6.91
N PRO A 383 6.88 25.25 -6.49
CA PRO A 383 7.67 25.89 -5.44
C PRO A 383 7.48 25.10 -4.14
N ASN A 384 8.59 24.81 -3.46
CA ASN A 384 8.52 24.24 -2.11
C ASN A 384 8.05 25.32 -1.12
N ASP A 385 7.28 24.92 -0.10
CA ASP A 385 7.06 25.74 1.09
C ASP A 385 8.28 25.52 2.00
N ASP A 386 9.03 26.58 2.29
CA ASP A 386 10.38 26.53 2.89
C ASP A 386 10.45 25.87 4.29
N ASN A 387 9.32 25.47 4.87
CA ASN A 387 9.22 24.91 6.22
C ASN A 387 8.84 23.42 6.31
N ALA A 388 8.58 22.71 5.20
CA ALA A 388 8.23 21.30 5.23
C ALA A 388 9.43 20.38 4.88
N PRO A 389 9.67 19.28 5.62
CA PRO A 389 10.76 18.35 5.30
C PRO A 389 10.51 17.54 4.02
N TRP A 390 9.27 17.55 3.50
CA TRP A 390 8.88 16.85 2.29
C TRP A 390 8.68 17.82 1.14
N TYR A 391 9.42 17.59 0.06
CA TYR A 391 9.25 18.23 -1.23
C TYR A 391 8.15 17.55 -2.01
N GLU A 392 7.28 18.35 -2.59
CA GLU A 392 6.16 17.86 -3.38
C GLU A 392 6.31 18.37 -4.82
N LEU A 393 6.39 17.46 -5.79
CA LEU A 393 6.55 17.77 -7.21
C LEU A 393 5.32 17.28 -7.98
N ASP A 394 4.59 18.19 -8.64
CA ASP A 394 3.46 17.84 -9.50
C ASP A 394 3.96 17.13 -10.76
N VAL A 395 3.87 15.81 -10.78
CA VAL A 395 4.26 14.98 -11.94
C VAL A 395 3.07 14.45 -12.72
N THR A 396 1.90 15.07 -12.55
CA THR A 396 0.61 14.62 -13.10
C THR A 396 0.68 14.34 -14.60
N THR A 397 1.16 15.31 -15.37
CA THR A 397 1.17 15.22 -16.85
C THR A 397 2.02 14.05 -17.34
N VAL A 398 3.23 13.90 -16.80
CA VAL A 398 4.16 12.83 -17.18
C VAL A 398 3.63 11.46 -16.73
N THR A 399 3.12 11.37 -15.50
CA THR A 399 2.56 10.11 -14.98
C THR A 399 1.32 9.67 -15.79
N ARG A 400 0.42 10.57 -16.17
CA ARG A 400 -0.70 10.22 -17.07
C ARG A 400 -0.22 9.69 -18.42
N GLN A 401 0.85 10.27 -18.99
CA GLN A 401 1.41 9.78 -20.25
C GLN A 401 2.03 8.38 -20.12
N HIS A 402 2.68 8.10 -18.98
CA HIS A 402 3.20 6.75 -18.67
C HIS A 402 2.06 5.74 -18.47
N LEU A 403 1.02 6.09 -17.71
CA LEU A 403 -0.16 5.24 -17.50
C LEU A 403 -0.93 4.97 -18.80
N ALA A 404 -1.01 5.96 -19.70
CA ALA A 404 -1.69 5.82 -20.99
C ALA A 404 -0.88 5.01 -22.01
N GLY A 405 0.38 4.68 -21.71
CA GLY A 405 1.28 4.04 -22.67
C GLY A 405 1.75 4.94 -23.81
N THR A 406 1.48 6.26 -23.75
CA THR A 406 1.96 7.25 -24.74
C THR A 406 3.49 7.28 -24.78
N TYR A 407 4.12 7.13 -23.61
CA TYR A 407 5.56 6.94 -23.48
C TYR A 407 5.84 5.77 -22.55
N ALA A 408 6.89 5.00 -22.84
CA ALA A 408 7.39 4.00 -21.89
C ALA A 408 7.81 4.67 -20.58
N ASN A 409 7.55 4.01 -19.44
CA ASN A 409 7.92 4.54 -18.13
C ASN A 409 9.41 4.37 -17.86
N TYR A 410 10.18 5.42 -18.09
CA TYR A 410 11.60 5.53 -17.69
C TYR A 410 11.80 6.43 -16.47
N GLY A 411 10.71 6.88 -15.82
CA GLY A 411 10.80 7.73 -14.64
C GLY A 411 11.18 9.18 -14.94
N PHE A 412 11.87 9.78 -13.97
CA PHE A 412 12.14 11.21 -13.87
C PHE A 412 13.62 11.47 -13.61
N VAL A 413 14.13 12.58 -14.13
CA VAL A 413 15.36 13.20 -13.64
C VAL A 413 15.01 14.45 -12.83
N LEU A 414 15.60 14.54 -11.66
CA LEU A 414 15.50 15.64 -10.71
C LEU A 414 16.69 16.58 -10.94
N ILE A 415 16.38 17.83 -11.27
CA ILE A 415 17.38 18.85 -11.61
C ILE A 415 17.11 20.09 -10.77
N SER A 416 18.13 20.55 -10.05
CA SER A 416 18.12 21.85 -9.36
C SER A 416 18.08 22.98 -10.39
N GLN A 417 17.40 24.07 -10.10
CA GLN A 417 17.50 25.30 -10.91
C GLN A 417 18.83 26.03 -10.69
N HIS A 418 19.60 25.61 -9.70
CA HIS A 418 20.90 26.14 -9.35
C HIS A 418 21.95 25.04 -9.51
N GLU A 419 22.50 24.89 -10.71
CA GLU A 419 23.63 23.98 -11.03
C GLU A 419 24.96 24.74 -11.19
N SER A 420 25.08 25.92 -10.58
CA SER A 420 26.27 26.80 -10.70
C SER A 420 26.76 27.26 -9.35
N ALA A 421 28.08 27.52 -9.23
CA ALA A 421 28.70 28.05 -8.02
C ALA A 421 28.08 29.38 -7.51
N PRO A 422 28.04 29.65 -6.18
CA PRO A 422 28.56 28.83 -5.07
C PRO A 422 27.73 27.55 -4.81
N SER A 423 28.18 26.67 -3.89
CA SER A 423 27.52 25.39 -3.62
C SER A 423 26.01 25.52 -3.45
N SER A 424 25.28 24.67 -4.17
CA SER A 424 23.83 24.53 -4.13
C SER A 424 23.42 23.06 -3.97
N SER A 425 24.38 22.22 -3.55
CA SER A 425 24.19 20.79 -3.35
C SER A 425 23.14 20.55 -2.26
N VAL A 426 22.11 19.80 -2.64
CA VAL A 426 21.01 19.38 -1.77
C VAL A 426 20.77 17.90 -2.00
N SER A 427 20.39 17.18 -0.95
CA SER A 427 20.11 15.76 -1.04
C SER A 427 18.75 15.38 -0.47
N PHE A 428 18.19 14.32 -1.04
CA PHE A 428 16.95 13.69 -0.60
C PHE A 428 17.20 12.24 -0.23
N TYR A 429 16.38 11.66 0.62
CA TYR A 429 16.45 10.22 0.89
C TYR A 429 16.09 9.40 -0.37
N SER A 430 16.89 8.37 -0.66
CA SER A 430 16.68 7.41 -1.74
C SER A 430 15.76 6.27 -1.31
N SER A 431 15.49 5.36 -2.24
CA SER A 431 14.77 4.12 -1.98
C SER A 431 15.50 3.17 -1.02
N ASP A 432 16.82 3.31 -0.87
CA ASP A 432 17.67 2.54 0.05
C ASP A 432 17.73 3.11 1.48
N ALA A 433 17.20 4.31 1.69
CA ALA A 433 17.10 4.91 3.03
C ALA A 433 16.16 4.11 3.96
N PRO A 434 16.36 4.18 5.29
CA PRO A 434 15.42 3.59 6.24
C PRO A 434 14.05 4.27 6.18
N SER A 435 12.99 3.48 6.41
CA SER A 435 11.63 3.98 6.61
C SER A 435 11.59 4.95 7.82
N PRO A 436 10.75 6.01 7.83
CA PRO A 436 9.73 6.39 6.84
C PRO A 436 10.21 7.45 5.84
N ASN A 437 11.50 7.48 5.49
CA ASN A 437 12.08 8.61 4.75
C ASN A 437 12.02 8.45 3.22
N LYS A 438 11.70 7.26 2.72
CA LYS A 438 11.80 6.88 1.31
C LYS A 438 10.87 7.70 0.39
N PRO A 439 11.21 7.89 -0.90
CA PRO A 439 10.34 8.54 -1.87
C PRO A 439 8.94 7.93 -2.01
N GLU A 440 7.94 8.77 -2.27
CA GLU A 440 6.54 8.37 -2.50
C GLU A 440 5.98 8.97 -3.80
N LEU A 441 5.04 8.27 -4.43
CA LEU A 441 4.21 8.80 -5.51
C LEU A 441 2.74 8.73 -5.11
N VAL A 442 2.12 9.89 -4.91
CA VAL A 442 0.73 10.05 -4.50
C VAL A 442 -0.13 10.33 -5.73
N ILE A 443 -1.04 9.42 -6.08
CA ILE A 443 -1.92 9.51 -7.25
C ILE A 443 -3.34 9.73 -6.76
N THR A 444 -3.93 10.88 -7.09
CA THR A 444 -5.34 11.20 -6.85
C THR A 444 -6.14 11.02 -8.14
N TYR A 445 -7.27 10.30 -8.07
CA TYR A 445 -8.06 9.92 -9.23
C TYR A 445 -9.53 9.69 -8.88
N VAL A 446 -10.39 9.76 -9.89
CA VAL A 446 -11.80 9.40 -9.73
C VAL A 446 -11.92 7.89 -9.69
N GLY A 447 -12.39 7.35 -8.56
CA GLY A 447 -12.67 5.92 -8.37
C GLY A 447 -14.09 5.53 -8.77
N ASN A 448 -14.32 4.23 -8.92
CA ASN A 448 -15.64 3.61 -9.14
C ASN A 448 -16.12 2.89 -7.86
N TYR A 449 -16.17 3.60 -6.73
CA TYR A 449 -16.63 3.06 -5.44
C TYR A 449 -18.05 2.46 -5.45
N GLY A 450 -18.94 2.97 -6.30
CA GLY A 450 -20.28 2.41 -6.57
C GLY A 450 -20.30 1.25 -7.56
N GLY A 451 -19.15 0.87 -8.13
CA GLY A 451 -18.97 -0.26 -9.05
C GLY A 451 -18.36 -1.50 -8.39
N ARG A 452 -18.20 -1.50 -7.07
CA ARG A 452 -17.57 -2.59 -6.34
C ARG A 452 -18.61 -3.68 -6.06
N GLY A 453 -18.44 -4.84 -6.70
CA GLY A 453 -19.16 -6.04 -6.31
C GLY A 453 -18.70 -6.53 -4.93
N PHE A 454 -19.56 -7.29 -4.24
CA PHE A 454 -19.27 -7.84 -2.90
C PHE A 454 -17.85 -8.42 -2.76
N ASP A 455 -17.18 -8.04 -1.68
CA ASP A 455 -15.88 -8.57 -1.26
C ASP A 455 -16.05 -9.58 -0.11
N ALA A 456 -15.49 -10.79 -0.28
CA ALA A 456 -15.47 -11.86 0.73
C ALA A 456 -14.70 -11.49 1.99
N SER A 457 -13.86 -10.45 1.94
CA SER A 457 -13.14 -9.91 3.09
C SER A 457 -14.02 -9.17 4.09
N HIS A 458 -15.20 -8.70 3.66
CA HIS A 458 -16.08 -7.83 4.45
C HIS A 458 -16.98 -8.66 5.38
N THR A 459 -16.43 -9.40 6.34
CA THR A 459 -17.16 -10.49 7.02
C THR A 459 -18.38 -10.05 7.87
N GLY A 460 -18.52 -8.76 8.19
CA GLY A 460 -19.55 -8.27 9.11
C GLY A 460 -20.79 -7.64 8.50
N SER A 461 -20.97 -7.54 7.17
CA SER A 461 -22.07 -6.78 6.57
C SER A 461 -23.03 -7.58 5.67
N ASN A 462 -24.33 -7.29 5.78
CA ASN A 462 -25.34 -7.71 4.80
C ASN A 462 -25.44 -6.70 3.64
N CYS A 463 -26.39 -6.88 2.73
CA CYS A 463 -26.55 -6.01 1.55
C CYS A 463 -26.74 -4.54 1.90
N MET A 464 -27.53 -4.23 2.93
CA MET A 464 -27.76 -2.86 3.37
C MET A 464 -26.50 -2.28 4.01
N GLY A 465 -25.83 -3.04 4.89
CA GLY A 465 -24.54 -2.64 5.48
C GLY A 465 -23.50 -2.35 4.41
N TYR A 466 -23.35 -3.23 3.43
CA TYR A 466 -22.39 -3.06 2.35
C TYR A 466 -22.71 -1.86 1.45
N ALA A 467 -23.96 -1.72 0.99
CA ALA A 467 -24.38 -0.61 0.13
C ALA A 467 -24.28 0.76 0.83
N LEU A 468 -24.43 0.77 2.16
CA LEU A 468 -24.20 1.94 2.95
C LEU A 468 -22.73 2.14 3.26
N ASP A 469 -21.85 1.13 3.19
CA ASP A 469 -20.46 1.17 3.68
C ASP A 469 -20.37 1.17 5.22
N TYR A 470 -21.14 0.27 5.83
CA TYR A 470 -21.10 -0.11 7.23
C TYR A 470 -20.67 -1.57 7.35
N ASN A 471 -19.60 -1.83 8.12
CA ASN A 471 -19.21 -3.19 8.48
C ASN A 471 -20.10 -3.73 9.64
N MET A 472 -21.40 -3.80 9.37
CA MET A 472 -22.44 -4.20 10.31
C MET A 472 -23.53 -4.98 9.56
N ASN A 473 -24.02 -6.03 10.19
CA ASN A 473 -25.22 -6.72 9.76
C ASN A 473 -26.40 -5.89 10.26
N ILE A 474 -27.02 -5.12 9.37
CA ILE A 474 -28.17 -4.28 9.73
C ILE A 474 -29.41 -5.16 9.60
N ASP A 475 -29.95 -5.68 10.69
CA ASP A 475 -31.14 -6.53 10.67
C ASP A 475 -32.37 -5.85 11.28
N ALA A 476 -33.41 -6.63 11.55
CA ALA A 476 -34.69 -6.16 12.07
C ALA A 476 -34.52 -5.49 13.43
N ASP A 477 -33.61 -5.98 14.27
CA ASP A 477 -33.33 -5.39 15.57
C ASP A 477 -32.59 -4.06 15.41
N GLU A 478 -31.60 -3.96 14.50
CA GLU A 478 -30.92 -2.69 14.24
C GLU A 478 -31.88 -1.60 13.76
N ILE A 479 -32.80 -1.91 12.85
CA ILE A 479 -33.77 -0.93 12.34
C ILE A 479 -35.01 -0.75 13.25
N ASP A 480 -35.06 -1.42 14.41
CA ASP A 480 -36.19 -1.40 15.35
C ASP A 480 -37.53 -1.81 14.70
N LEU A 481 -37.49 -2.87 13.89
CA LEU A 481 -38.64 -3.49 13.23
C LEU A 481 -39.34 -4.46 14.19
N ILE A 482 -40.41 -3.99 14.85
CA ILE A 482 -41.10 -4.77 15.87
C ILE A 482 -42.37 -5.40 15.29
N VAL A 483 -42.38 -6.73 15.23
CA VAL A 483 -43.43 -7.59 14.66
C VAL A 483 -44.84 -7.29 15.18
N ARG A 484 -44.98 -6.97 16.47
CA ARG A 484 -46.29 -6.66 17.07
C ARG A 484 -47.01 -5.49 16.39
N TYR A 485 -46.29 -4.57 15.75
CA TYR A 485 -46.88 -3.44 15.03
C TYR A 485 -47.31 -3.78 13.60
N MET A 486 -46.93 -4.96 13.08
CA MET A 486 -47.37 -5.49 11.79
C MET A 486 -48.63 -6.34 11.89
N ARG A 487 -49.06 -6.71 13.10
CA ARG A 487 -50.21 -7.59 13.33
C ARG A 487 -51.52 -6.97 12.85
N GLY A 488 -52.31 -7.76 12.13
CA GLY A 488 -53.61 -7.35 11.57
C GLY A 488 -53.48 -6.30 10.47
N LYS A 489 -52.29 -6.13 9.89
CA LYS A 489 -52.04 -5.17 8.80
C LYS A 489 -51.99 -5.86 7.45
N THR A 490 -52.45 -5.12 6.46
CA THR A 490 -52.25 -5.45 5.04
C THR A 490 -50.79 -5.30 4.64
N ILE A 491 -50.41 -5.86 3.49
CA ILE A 491 -49.03 -5.73 3.00
C ILE A 491 -48.64 -4.28 2.74
N GLU A 492 -49.54 -3.45 2.22
CA GLU A 492 -49.27 -2.03 1.95
C GLU A 492 -48.96 -1.26 3.25
N GLU A 493 -49.63 -1.60 4.34
CA GLU A 493 -49.36 -1.00 5.66
C GLU A 493 -48.05 -1.51 6.27
N ILE A 494 -47.71 -2.79 6.04
CA ILE A 494 -46.44 -3.37 6.47
C ILE A 494 -45.28 -2.74 5.71
N GLU A 495 -45.40 -2.56 4.39
CA GLU A 495 -44.41 -1.86 3.57
C GLU A 495 -44.15 -0.45 4.07
N ALA A 496 -45.21 0.31 4.35
CA ALA A 496 -45.07 1.67 4.88
C ALA A 496 -44.33 1.69 6.23
N TYR A 497 -44.57 0.68 7.07
CA TYR A 497 -43.89 0.54 8.36
C TYR A 497 -42.41 0.15 8.20
N VAL A 498 -42.09 -0.83 7.35
CA VAL A 498 -40.71 -1.23 7.04
C VAL A 498 -39.94 -0.05 6.44
N LEU A 499 -40.51 0.61 5.44
CA LEU A 499 -39.98 1.83 4.82
C LEU A 499 -39.65 2.91 5.87
N GLN A 500 -40.59 3.16 6.79
CA GLN A 500 -40.40 4.14 7.85
C GLN A 500 -39.20 3.79 8.74
N LYS A 501 -39.07 2.51 9.12
CA LYS A 501 -37.99 2.03 9.98
C LYS A 501 -36.62 2.09 9.30
N GLU A 502 -36.54 1.62 8.06
CA GLU A 502 -35.32 1.72 7.26
C GLU A 502 -34.90 3.18 7.07
N LEU A 503 -35.81 4.07 6.68
CA LEU A 503 -35.50 5.48 6.46
C LEU A 503 -35.09 6.20 7.76
N ALA A 504 -35.73 5.87 8.89
CA ALA A 504 -35.34 6.41 10.19
C ALA A 504 -33.93 5.97 10.56
N TRP A 505 -33.60 4.69 10.36
CA TRP A 505 -32.27 4.16 10.62
C TRP A 505 -31.21 4.78 9.71
N ILE A 506 -31.46 4.83 8.40
CA ILE A 506 -30.55 5.44 7.42
C ILE A 506 -30.36 6.91 7.76
N SER A 507 -31.40 7.64 8.14
CA SER A 507 -31.27 9.06 8.50
C SER A 507 -30.42 9.25 9.75
N ALA A 508 -30.62 8.41 10.78
CA ALA A 508 -29.93 8.51 12.06
C ALA A 508 -28.45 8.07 11.98
N ASN A 509 -28.14 7.08 11.14
CA ASN A 509 -26.82 6.47 11.09
C ASN A 509 -26.05 6.86 9.81
N ALA A 510 -26.74 6.96 8.67
CA ALA A 510 -26.16 7.18 7.35
C ALA A 510 -26.67 8.48 6.67
N GLY A 511 -27.16 9.47 7.44
CA GLY A 511 -27.75 10.71 6.89
C GLY A 511 -26.80 11.47 5.97
N GLY A 512 -25.50 11.40 6.25
CA GLY A 512 -24.42 11.88 5.38
C GLY A 512 -24.14 10.98 4.18
N ARG A 513 -25.08 10.19 3.66
CA ARG A 513 -24.86 9.38 2.44
C ARG A 513 -25.87 9.69 1.35
N GLY A 514 -26.47 10.89 1.40
CA GLY A 514 -27.24 11.48 0.30
C GLY A 514 -28.30 10.55 -0.29
N PHE A 515 -29.03 9.84 0.58
CA PHE A 515 -30.00 8.85 0.15
C PHE A 515 -31.24 9.52 -0.45
N ALA A 516 -31.82 8.93 -1.49
CA ALA A 516 -33.08 9.38 -2.06
C ALA A 516 -33.83 8.22 -2.70
N ALA A 517 -35.16 8.33 -2.76
CA ALA A 517 -35.98 7.45 -3.55
C ALA A 517 -35.47 7.40 -5.00
N SER A 518 -35.47 6.21 -5.58
CA SER A 518 -34.98 5.93 -6.93
C SER A 518 -35.95 5.03 -7.68
N SER A 519 -35.70 4.82 -8.96
CA SER A 519 -36.39 3.79 -9.73
C SER A 519 -35.44 2.66 -10.08
N ARG A 520 -36.00 1.49 -10.40
CA ARG A 520 -35.24 0.34 -10.88
C ARG A 520 -34.33 0.71 -12.06
N THR A 521 -34.83 1.48 -13.02
CA THR A 521 -34.15 1.82 -14.28
C THR A 521 -33.23 3.03 -14.19
N ALA A 522 -33.21 3.76 -13.06
CA ALA A 522 -32.33 4.91 -12.91
C ALA A 522 -30.85 4.47 -12.97
N SER A 523 -30.03 5.16 -13.75
CA SER A 523 -28.58 4.95 -13.71
C SER A 523 -28.00 5.42 -12.38
N ILE A 524 -26.94 4.77 -11.91
CA ILE A 524 -26.16 5.19 -10.74
C ILE A 524 -24.73 5.51 -11.19
N GLU A 525 -24.11 6.50 -10.56
CA GLU A 525 -22.74 6.96 -10.84
C GLU A 525 -21.69 6.13 -10.07
N GLY A 526 -20.42 6.36 -10.40
CA GLY A 526 -19.29 5.61 -9.85
C GLY A 526 -19.08 5.67 -8.33
N ILE A 527 -19.89 6.39 -7.56
CA ILE A 527 -19.83 6.43 -6.06
C ILE A 527 -21.20 6.17 -5.43
N GLN A 528 -22.15 5.74 -6.25
CA GLN A 528 -23.53 5.50 -5.83
C GLN A 528 -23.80 4.01 -5.80
N TYR A 529 -24.58 3.59 -4.82
CA TYR A 529 -25.21 2.28 -4.80
C TYR A 529 -26.71 2.46 -5.01
N LYS A 530 -27.37 1.45 -5.58
CA LYS A 530 -28.84 1.36 -5.51
C LYS A 530 -29.21 0.25 -4.54
N LEU A 531 -29.79 0.60 -3.39
CA LEU A 531 -30.36 -0.37 -2.47
C LEU A 531 -31.82 -0.63 -2.88
N VAL A 532 -32.25 -1.89 -2.81
CA VAL A 532 -33.66 -2.26 -2.94
C VAL A 532 -34.05 -3.15 -1.76
N THR A 533 -35.22 -2.89 -1.19
CA THR A 533 -35.85 -3.73 -0.17
C THR A 533 -37.18 -4.27 -0.69
N ARG A 534 -37.59 -5.43 -0.19
CA ARG A 534 -38.94 -5.96 -0.34
C ARG A 534 -39.30 -6.76 0.91
N CYS A 535 -40.56 -6.68 1.31
CA CYS A 535 -41.14 -7.55 2.32
C CYS A 535 -42.35 -8.35 1.78
N HIS A 536 -42.64 -9.47 2.44
CA HIS A 536 -43.80 -10.33 2.17
C HIS A 536 -44.19 -11.12 3.42
N PHE A 537 -45.41 -11.66 3.43
CA PHE A 537 -45.82 -12.65 4.43
C PHE A 537 -46.66 -13.76 3.80
N VAL A 538 -46.69 -14.91 4.46
CA VAL A 538 -47.51 -16.05 4.07
C VAL A 538 -48.82 -16.02 4.84
N ASP A 539 -49.91 -15.64 4.17
CA ASP A 539 -51.27 -15.76 4.69
C ASP A 539 -51.66 -17.24 4.73
N ARG A 540 -52.21 -17.71 5.85
CA ARG A 540 -52.45 -19.14 6.09
C ARG A 540 -53.90 -19.43 6.45
N GLN A 541 -54.49 -20.36 5.70
CA GLN A 541 -55.78 -20.95 6.02
C GLN A 541 -55.62 -22.34 6.64
N PHE A 542 -56.30 -22.58 7.77
CA PHE A 542 -56.33 -23.90 8.43
C PHE A 542 -57.60 -24.06 9.28
N ASP A 543 -57.96 -25.32 9.57
CA ASP A 543 -59.01 -25.68 10.52
C ASP A 543 -58.56 -26.93 11.30
N ILE A 544 -57.97 -26.73 12.48
CA ILE A 544 -57.30 -27.78 13.26
C ILE A 544 -57.56 -27.58 14.76
N ALA A 545 -58.03 -28.64 15.43
CA ALA A 545 -58.12 -28.73 16.90
C ALA A 545 -58.84 -27.55 17.60
N GLY A 546 -59.86 -26.96 16.96
CA GLY A 546 -60.62 -25.83 17.50
C GLY A 546 -60.01 -24.46 17.20
N ASN A 547 -58.91 -24.40 16.45
CA ASN A 547 -58.35 -23.18 15.87
C ASN A 547 -58.62 -23.19 14.37
N SER A 548 -59.30 -22.17 13.87
CA SER A 548 -59.53 -21.98 12.43
C SER A 548 -59.18 -20.56 12.00
N ARG A 549 -58.63 -20.45 10.80
CA ARG A 549 -58.29 -19.18 10.15
C ARG A 549 -58.57 -19.30 8.67
N ASN A 550 -59.24 -18.29 8.11
CA ASN A 550 -59.41 -18.13 6.67
C ASN A 550 -58.36 -17.14 6.16
N PHE A 551 -58.01 -17.24 4.89
CA PHE A 551 -57.29 -16.16 4.22
C PHE A 551 -58.01 -14.83 4.42
N ASN A 552 -57.29 -13.83 4.86
CA ASN A 552 -57.84 -12.51 5.15
C ASN A 552 -56.94 -11.36 4.64
N GLY A 553 -55.78 -11.69 4.06
CA GLY A 553 -54.85 -10.73 3.50
C GLY A 553 -54.22 -9.80 4.54
N VAL A 554 -54.22 -10.17 5.81
CA VAL A 554 -53.53 -9.46 6.88
C VAL A 554 -52.58 -10.38 7.63
N PHE A 555 -51.53 -9.81 8.22
CA PHE A 555 -50.53 -10.60 8.93
C PHE A 555 -50.96 -10.95 10.36
N ASP A 556 -51.22 -12.23 10.62
CA ASP A 556 -51.87 -12.74 11.84
C ASP A 556 -50.90 -13.44 12.82
N PHE A 557 -49.67 -12.94 12.92
CA PHE A 557 -48.64 -13.48 13.81
C PHE A 557 -48.93 -13.19 15.30
N ALA A 558 -49.14 -14.24 16.09
CA ALA A 558 -49.40 -14.16 17.52
C ALA A 558 -48.12 -14.21 18.38
N GLY A 559 -47.02 -14.76 17.86
CA GLY A 559 -45.72 -14.89 18.55
C GLY A 559 -45.06 -13.55 18.92
N VAL A 560 -44.23 -13.54 19.97
CA VAL A 560 -43.56 -12.31 20.45
C VAL A 560 -42.39 -11.86 19.58
N SER A 561 -41.83 -12.75 18.75
CA SER A 561 -40.76 -12.49 17.78
C SER A 561 -40.87 -13.48 16.62
N ILE A 562 -40.58 -13.03 15.39
CA ILE A 562 -40.53 -13.88 14.17
C ILE A 562 -39.49 -15.00 14.27
N LEU A 563 -38.54 -14.89 15.20
CA LEU A 563 -37.55 -15.94 15.47
C LEU A 563 -38.12 -17.12 16.28
N PHE A 564 -39.32 -16.96 16.88
CA PHE A 564 -39.99 -17.97 17.69
C PHE A 564 -41.48 -18.09 17.31
N PRO A 565 -41.79 -18.52 16.07
CA PRO A 565 -43.17 -18.73 15.63
C PRO A 565 -43.85 -19.86 16.42
N THR A 566 -45.17 -19.83 16.50
CA THR A 566 -45.98 -20.98 16.92
C THR A 566 -46.42 -21.79 15.71
N GLU A 567 -46.94 -23.00 15.93
CA GLU A 567 -47.41 -23.87 14.84
C GLU A 567 -48.61 -23.34 14.05
N PHE A 568 -49.24 -22.27 14.54
CA PHE A 568 -50.39 -21.61 13.91
C PHE A 568 -50.04 -20.24 13.31
N ASP A 569 -48.80 -19.79 13.41
CA ASP A 569 -48.38 -18.48 12.97
C ASP A 569 -48.13 -18.39 11.46
N GLU A 570 -48.15 -17.16 10.96
CA GLU A 570 -47.78 -16.78 9.59
C GLU A 570 -46.34 -16.33 9.54
N ASP A 571 -45.66 -16.61 8.44
CA ASP A 571 -44.26 -16.25 8.29
C ASP A 571 -44.12 -14.89 7.60
N PHE A 572 -43.31 -14.01 8.17
CA PHE A 572 -42.92 -12.73 7.57
C PHE A 572 -41.44 -12.75 7.22
N ASP A 573 -41.11 -12.17 6.07
CA ASP A 573 -39.74 -12.08 5.60
C ASP A 573 -39.50 -10.75 4.86
N TYR A 574 -38.27 -10.27 4.93
CA TYR A 574 -37.82 -9.05 4.28
C TYR A 574 -36.38 -9.23 3.82
N HIS A 575 -36.03 -8.60 2.70
CA HIS A 575 -34.74 -8.81 2.07
C HIS A 575 -34.22 -7.58 1.35
N TRP A 576 -32.91 -7.34 1.45
CA TRP A 576 -32.21 -6.28 0.74
C TRP A 576 -31.31 -6.82 -0.36
N TRP A 577 -31.31 -6.14 -1.50
CA TRP A 577 -30.30 -6.28 -2.54
C TRP A 577 -29.67 -4.94 -2.83
N TYR A 578 -28.48 -4.93 -3.44
CA TYR A 578 -27.96 -3.70 -4.02
C TYR A 578 -27.44 -3.89 -5.44
N GLN A 579 -27.45 -2.80 -6.20
CA GLN A 579 -26.92 -2.70 -7.55
C GLN A 579 -25.59 -1.96 -7.55
N CYS A 580 -24.63 -2.49 -8.30
CA CYS A 580 -23.36 -1.84 -8.65
C CYS A 580 -23.52 -0.98 -9.92
N SER A 581 -22.61 -0.02 -10.14
CA SER A 581 -22.62 0.88 -11.30
C SER A 581 -22.35 0.18 -12.64
N ASP A 582 -21.89 -1.08 -12.60
CA ASP A 582 -21.82 -1.97 -13.76
C ASP A 582 -23.19 -2.58 -14.14
N GLY A 583 -24.24 -2.30 -13.35
CA GLY A 583 -25.62 -2.71 -13.58
C GLY A 583 -26.00 -4.05 -12.93
N TYR A 584 -25.05 -4.78 -12.35
CA TYR A 584 -25.33 -6.06 -11.68
C TYR A 584 -25.90 -5.87 -10.29
N TRP A 585 -26.82 -6.76 -9.91
CA TRP A 585 -27.39 -6.86 -8.57
C TRP A 585 -26.68 -7.95 -7.78
N ALA A 586 -26.58 -7.75 -6.47
CA ALA A 586 -25.90 -8.67 -5.58
C ALA A 586 -26.67 -8.90 -4.27
N GLU A 587 -26.46 -10.08 -3.69
CA GLU A 587 -27.06 -10.55 -2.43
C GLU A 587 -26.02 -11.19 -1.52
N ARG A 588 -26.21 -11.05 -0.20
CA ARG A 588 -25.48 -11.79 0.82
C ARG A 588 -26.34 -12.11 2.04
N ALA A 589 -26.32 -13.38 2.44
CA ALA A 589 -26.94 -13.87 3.66
C ALA A 589 -26.01 -13.67 4.87
N GLY A 590 -26.21 -12.59 5.63
CA GLY A 590 -25.76 -12.41 7.01
C GLY A 590 -24.33 -12.86 7.40
N TYR A 591 -24.15 -13.12 8.70
CA TYR A 591 -22.87 -13.17 9.43
C TYR A 591 -21.85 -14.24 8.96
N GLU A 592 -22.25 -15.29 8.24
CA GLU A 592 -21.35 -16.41 7.88
C GLU A 592 -21.58 -17.02 6.48
N GLY A 593 -22.36 -16.38 5.61
CA GLY A 593 -22.67 -16.93 4.29
C GLY A 593 -21.50 -16.89 3.30
N THR A 594 -21.24 -18.01 2.61
CA THR A 594 -20.42 -18.02 1.39
C THR A 594 -21.06 -17.05 0.39
N ILE A 595 -20.30 -16.07 -0.11
CA ILE A 595 -20.81 -15.18 -1.18
C ILE A 595 -21.16 -16.05 -2.37
N LYS A 596 -22.46 -16.20 -2.64
CA LYS A 596 -22.88 -16.57 -3.98
C LYS A 596 -22.84 -15.28 -4.78
N LYS A 597 -21.77 -15.12 -5.58
CA LYS A 597 -21.67 -14.04 -6.55
C LYS A 597 -22.66 -14.34 -7.68
N HIS A 598 -23.93 -14.14 -7.38
CA HIS A 598 -25.00 -14.19 -8.35
C HIS A 598 -24.87 -12.89 -9.13
N ASN A 599 -24.09 -12.91 -10.21
CA ASN A 599 -24.12 -11.85 -11.23
C ASN A 599 -25.50 -11.88 -11.88
N VAL A 600 -26.50 -11.33 -11.19
CA VAL A 600 -27.90 -11.39 -11.58
C VAL A 600 -28.34 -10.00 -11.95
N THR A 601 -29.14 -9.91 -13.01
CA THR A 601 -29.53 -8.63 -13.61
C THR A 601 -30.87 -8.11 -13.09
N ASN A 602 -31.59 -8.89 -12.26
CA ASN A 602 -32.92 -8.52 -11.81
C ASN A 602 -33.29 -9.05 -10.40
N PRO A 603 -33.46 -8.18 -9.37
CA PRO A 603 -33.93 -8.55 -8.04
C PRO A 603 -35.33 -9.17 -8.02
N GLU A 604 -36.11 -9.01 -9.10
CA GLU A 604 -37.46 -9.60 -9.22
C GLU A 604 -37.45 -11.08 -9.62
N VAL A 605 -36.30 -11.66 -10.01
CA VAL A 605 -36.21 -13.08 -10.39
C VAL A 605 -35.71 -13.90 -9.19
N GLU A 606 -36.63 -14.18 -8.27
CA GLU A 606 -36.31 -14.76 -6.95
C GLU A 606 -35.70 -16.15 -6.97
N SER A 607 -35.90 -16.92 -8.04
CA SER A 607 -35.24 -18.22 -8.23
C SER A 607 -33.72 -18.13 -8.29
N LEU A 608 -33.16 -16.92 -8.37
CA LEU A 608 -31.72 -16.66 -8.43
C LEU A 608 -31.11 -16.24 -7.09
N TRP A 609 -31.95 -15.99 -6.07
CA TRP A 609 -31.54 -15.49 -4.75
C TRP A 609 -31.42 -16.61 -3.73
N TRP A 610 -30.76 -16.36 -2.60
CA TRP A 610 -30.70 -17.33 -1.52
C TRP A 610 -32.12 -17.71 -1.10
N PRO A 611 -32.41 -19.02 -0.99
CA PRO A 611 -33.56 -19.43 -0.21
C PRO A 611 -33.35 -18.88 1.20
N GLY A 612 -34.27 -18.08 1.73
CA GLY A 612 -34.21 -17.64 3.12
C GLY A 612 -34.16 -18.82 4.10
N TYR A 613 -34.16 -18.55 5.41
CA TYR A 613 -34.25 -19.61 6.44
C TYR A 613 -35.42 -20.59 6.20
N PHE A 614 -36.44 -20.12 5.49
CA PHE A 614 -37.60 -20.86 4.98
C PHE A 614 -37.50 -21.05 3.46
N GLY A 615 -36.44 -21.72 3.02
CA GLY A 615 -36.00 -21.75 1.63
C GLY A 615 -37.12 -22.05 0.64
N TYR A 616 -37.21 -21.24 -0.44
CA TYR A 616 -38.24 -21.24 -1.48
C TYR A 616 -39.61 -21.71 -1.00
N LEU A 617 -40.56 -20.78 -0.89
CA LEU A 617 -41.99 -21.06 -0.78
C LEU A 617 -42.48 -21.84 -2.02
N ASN A 618 -42.06 -23.10 -2.11
CA ASN A 618 -42.70 -24.09 -2.93
C ASN A 618 -44.03 -24.40 -2.24
N GLN A 619 -45.09 -24.63 -3.01
CA GLN A 619 -46.41 -24.95 -2.47
C GLN A 619 -46.43 -26.19 -1.53
N ASP A 620 -45.31 -26.91 -1.46
CA ASP A 620 -45.07 -28.06 -0.60
C ASP A 620 -44.55 -27.71 0.81
N MET A 621 -44.37 -26.41 1.15
CA MET A 621 -43.98 -25.96 2.48
C MET A 621 -45.15 -26.13 3.45
N LEU A 622 -45.26 -27.34 4.00
CA LEU A 622 -45.92 -27.56 5.29
C LEU A 622 -45.34 -26.53 6.28
N SER A 623 -46.18 -25.97 7.16
CA SER A 623 -45.75 -25.11 8.27
C SER A 623 -44.43 -25.62 8.87
N PRO A 624 -43.54 -24.78 9.44
CA PRO A 624 -42.31 -25.23 10.10
C PRO A 624 -42.49 -26.37 11.13
N TYR A 625 -43.74 -26.69 11.49
CA TYR A 625 -44.19 -27.75 12.38
C TYR A 625 -44.90 -28.94 11.68
N ASN A 626 -44.81 -29.03 10.35
CA ASN A 626 -45.43 -30.07 9.53
C ASN A 626 -46.98 -30.12 9.62
N VAL A 627 -47.60 -28.98 9.94
CA VAL A 627 -49.05 -28.87 10.18
C VAL A 627 -49.79 -28.59 8.86
N PRO A 628 -50.89 -29.31 8.54
CA PRO A 628 -51.70 -29.05 7.35
C PRO A 628 -52.23 -27.62 7.27
N GLY A 629 -52.40 -27.10 6.05
CA GLY A 629 -52.96 -25.77 5.77
C GLY A 629 -52.81 -25.42 4.30
N GLU A 630 -53.62 -24.47 3.83
CA GLU A 630 -53.41 -23.81 2.55
C GLU A 630 -52.66 -22.49 2.78
N PHE A 631 -51.75 -22.15 1.88
CA PHE A 631 -50.86 -20.99 2.02
C PHE A 631 -50.99 -20.07 0.82
N ARG A 632 -50.95 -18.76 1.08
CA ARG A 632 -50.95 -17.71 0.07
C ARG A 632 -49.84 -16.71 0.38
N ASP A 633 -48.92 -16.56 -0.56
CA ASP A 633 -47.86 -15.55 -0.49
C ASP A 633 -48.44 -14.16 -0.83
N ILE A 634 -48.37 -13.22 0.11
CA ILE A 634 -48.79 -11.84 -0.03
C ILE A 634 -47.55 -10.95 -0.08
N ARG A 635 -47.30 -10.34 -1.24
CA ARG A 635 -46.06 -9.63 -1.55
C ARG A 635 -46.22 -8.13 -1.67
N GLY A 636 -45.24 -7.41 -1.12
CA GLY A 636 -45.08 -5.99 -1.32
C GLY A 636 -44.41 -5.63 -2.66
N SER A 637 -44.40 -4.33 -2.92
CA SER A 637 -43.58 -3.65 -3.92
C SER A 637 -42.08 -3.70 -3.57
N TYR A 638 -41.26 -3.52 -4.60
CA TYR A 638 -39.83 -3.28 -4.44
C TYR A 638 -39.59 -1.78 -4.20
N MET A 639 -38.99 -1.45 -3.06
CA MET A 639 -38.67 -0.06 -2.70
C MET A 639 -37.21 0.22 -3.03
N TYR A 640 -36.96 1.19 -3.91
CA TYR A 640 -35.62 1.49 -4.43
C TYR A 640 -35.07 2.81 -3.86
N TYR A 641 -33.82 2.78 -3.43
CA TYR A 641 -33.07 3.96 -3.01
C TYR A 641 -31.76 4.05 -3.76
N ARG A 642 -31.38 5.26 -4.13
CA ARG A 642 -29.99 5.57 -4.46
C ARG A 642 -29.31 6.08 -3.20
N ILE A 643 -28.13 5.56 -2.94
CA ILE A 643 -27.23 6.00 -1.86
C ILE A 643 -26.09 6.73 -2.55
N ASN A 644 -25.82 7.95 -2.15
CA ASN A 644 -24.73 8.77 -2.68
C ASN A 644 -23.71 9.06 -1.58
N LEU A 645 -22.59 8.36 -1.62
CA LEU A 645 -21.54 8.48 -0.62
C LEU A 645 -20.88 9.88 -0.57
N LYS A 646 -21.21 10.81 -1.49
CA LYS A 646 -20.84 12.24 -1.39
C LYS A 646 -21.38 12.94 -0.14
N GLY A 647 -22.47 12.45 0.47
CA GLY A 647 -23.14 13.18 1.55
C GLY A 647 -22.35 13.35 2.85
N VAL A 648 -21.15 12.75 2.98
CA VAL A 648 -20.36 12.73 4.23
C VAL A 648 -19.82 14.13 4.54
N LEU A 649 -20.00 15.05 3.60
CA LEU A 649 -19.49 16.41 3.51
C LEU A 649 -20.21 17.48 4.35
N SER A 650 -21.06 17.16 5.34
CA SER A 650 -21.66 18.20 6.20
C SER A 650 -22.19 17.74 7.57
N VAL A 651 -21.36 17.09 8.39
CA VAL A 651 -21.61 17.00 9.84
C VAL A 651 -20.38 17.43 10.61
#